data_AF-A0A7X3K8L5-F1
#
_entry.id   AF-A0A7X3K8L5-F1
#
_cell.length_a   1.000
_cell.length_b   1.000
_cell.length_c   1.000
_cell.angle_alpha   90.00
_cell.angle_beta   90.00
_cell.angle_gamma   90.00
#
_symmetry.space_group_name_H-M   'P 1'
#
loop_
_entity.id
_entity.type
_entity.pdbx_description
1 polymer ?
#
loop_
_entity_poly.entity_id
_entity_poly.type
_entity_poly.pdbx_seq_one_letter_code
_entity_poly.pdbx_strand_id
1 'polypeptide(L)'
;MSFTRRSMLKATLAAFPAHGVARDLGQLAPPVPVDAARAFLADQVRLLPGSPFHVRQELHRTGVLASYDPDKLLYHYRALAKLPQKAGIEKGYDGWDSEFLRGHMTGHYLSAASRMAAATGSLRFRDRVNYLVAELAACQKSLNQDGYLAAFSTAAFDQLEGKPGADAGGIGVPYYTIQKIMSGLLDAHAYVGNQQALDVATRMADYFGKRLARLDAGQVERIFRTDGSRNPQNEFGAMSDVLTELYKIDKNPRHLDTARMFHRAWFVGPLADGEDRLGGLHANTHIAQVMGLANAANVDGNALELKASENFWRLVVHRHAFANGGTSVNEWFDQPGVEAGPSIDSGKVLPPTTAETCNTHNMLKLTARLFERDRRAELADYYERALYNHVLASVAPDSGAMTYFTPFHGDFRTYLNGSYCCTGSGIENTARYNEGIYFHKDDALWVNLYIPSELSWRQAGIVLRQQGDITRGDPVRLTVVKPGARAVTLNLRVPAWVAGRVTLRINGKPQPVDAQPSTYIALRRQWRAGDVIDLTLPAGLRLEQAMDDASTVSLFHGPVLLAGELGRQGMPASDVGDKDAWLKIAAVPVPDIVGKSGNPADWLAPVPGDPSAFRFKDAGPANGIVVRPLFDLHHQRYAVYWRLSAAGQYGPTPGAVTLK
;
A
#
# COMPACT_ATOMS: atom_id res chain seq x y z
N MET A 1 11.74 80.43 -13.15
CA MET A 1 10.46 81.01 -13.61
C MET A 1 9.91 80.10 -14.71
N SER A 2 8.61 79.76 -14.62
CA SER A 2 7.65 79.34 -15.67
C SER A 2 8.24 78.96 -17.05
N PHE A 3 7.93 77.80 -17.66
CA PHE A 3 6.67 77.57 -18.38
C PHE A 3 6.39 76.09 -18.70
N THR A 4 5.13 75.86 -19.06
CA THR A 4 4.28 74.67 -18.96
C THR A 4 4.11 73.82 -20.24
N ARG A 5 3.74 72.53 -20.00
CA ARG A 5 2.68 71.69 -20.63
C ARG A 5 2.46 71.72 -22.17
N ARG A 6 2.60 70.53 -22.79
CA ARG A 6 1.61 69.74 -23.59
C ARG A 6 2.35 68.92 -24.66
N SER A 7 2.39 67.59 -24.54
CA SER A 7 1.50 66.73 -25.32
C SER A 7 1.12 65.45 -24.57
N MET A 8 -0.16 65.09 -24.67
CA MET A 8 -0.83 63.94 -24.05
C MET A 8 -0.82 62.71 -24.98
N LEU A 9 -0.84 61.50 -24.41
CA LEU A 9 -1.85 60.44 -24.68
C LEU A 9 -1.70 59.36 -23.56
N LYS A 10 -2.56 59.41 -22.52
CA LYS A 10 -3.75 58.56 -22.30
C LYS A 10 -3.47 57.05 -22.15
N ALA A 11 -3.32 56.60 -20.90
CA ALA A 11 -3.96 55.39 -20.38
C ALA A 11 -4.11 55.54 -18.85
N THR A 12 -5.35 55.43 -18.38
CA THR A 12 -5.80 55.78 -17.03
C THR A 12 -5.44 54.67 -16.04
N LEU A 13 -4.61 54.97 -15.04
CA LEU A 13 -4.56 54.22 -13.79
C LEU A 13 -5.78 54.59 -12.95
N ALA A 14 -6.68 53.64 -12.71
CA ALA A 14 -7.60 53.68 -11.59
C ALA A 14 -7.10 52.67 -10.56
N ALA A 15 -6.67 53.18 -9.41
CA ALA A 15 -6.34 52.40 -8.24
C ALA A 15 -7.60 51.66 -7.74
N PHE A 16 -7.51 50.33 -7.61
CA PHE A 16 -8.46 49.55 -6.84
C PHE A 16 -7.87 49.25 -5.46
N PRO A 17 -8.64 49.44 -4.37
CA PRO A 17 -8.17 49.12 -3.04
C PRO A 17 -8.04 47.60 -2.89
N ALA A 18 -6.92 47.16 -2.35
CA ALA A 18 -6.73 45.80 -1.87
C ALA A 18 -7.68 45.58 -0.68
N HIS A 19 -8.86 45.03 -0.96
CA HIS A 19 -9.69 44.35 0.03
C HIS A 19 -9.74 42.90 -0.44
N GLY A 20 -8.91 42.05 0.17
CA GLY A 20 -9.02 40.61 0.05
C GLY A 20 -10.38 40.20 0.59
N VAL A 21 -11.30 39.89 -0.32
CA VAL A 21 -12.57 39.26 0.03
C VAL A 21 -12.21 37.87 0.54
N ALA A 22 -12.20 37.71 1.87
CA ALA A 22 -12.43 36.43 2.48
C ALA A 22 -13.72 35.89 1.88
N ARG A 23 -13.63 34.87 1.01
CA ARG A 23 -14.82 34.11 0.63
C ARG A 23 -15.33 33.47 1.91
N ASP A 24 -16.43 34.03 2.37
CA ASP A 24 -17.35 33.42 3.32
C ASP A 24 -17.51 31.95 2.92
N LEU A 25 -17.02 31.03 3.77
CA LEU A 25 -17.32 29.60 3.65
C LEU A 25 -18.79 29.45 4.06
N GLY A 26 -19.68 29.89 3.15
CA GLY A 26 -21.12 29.79 3.31
C GLY A 26 -21.46 28.38 3.76
N GLN A 27 -22.37 28.29 4.73
CA GLN A 27 -22.87 27.05 5.34
C GLN A 27 -22.81 25.90 4.33
N LEU A 28 -21.81 25.03 4.48
CA LEU A 28 -21.67 23.84 3.66
C LEU A 28 -22.99 23.09 3.76
N ALA A 29 -23.59 22.78 2.60
CA ALA A 29 -24.74 21.89 2.54
C ALA A 29 -24.47 20.66 3.44
N PRO A 30 -25.49 20.14 4.14
CA PRO A 30 -25.28 19.01 5.02
C PRO A 30 -24.57 17.88 4.26
N PRO A 31 -23.53 17.27 4.87
CA PRO A 31 -22.73 16.27 4.19
C PRO A 31 -23.64 15.18 3.61
N VAL A 32 -23.44 14.85 2.34
CA VAL A 32 -24.17 13.77 1.67
C VAL A 32 -23.21 12.60 1.56
N PRO A 33 -23.39 11.53 2.37
CA PRO A 33 -22.52 10.37 2.30
C PRO A 33 -22.52 9.76 0.90
N VAL A 34 -21.35 9.30 0.47
CA VAL A 34 -21.21 8.60 -0.81
C VAL A 34 -21.88 7.23 -0.74
N ASP A 35 -22.53 6.81 -1.83
CA ASP A 35 -23.11 5.47 -1.96
C ASP A 35 -22.02 4.38 -2.05
N ALA A 36 -21.50 3.98 -0.90
CA ALA A 36 -20.31 3.13 -0.79
C ALA A 36 -20.63 1.63 -0.65
N ALA A 37 -19.94 0.80 -1.43
CA ALA A 37 -19.74 -0.61 -1.10
C ALA A 37 -18.85 -0.74 0.15
N ARG A 38 -18.80 -1.94 0.73
CA ARG A 38 -17.98 -2.24 1.92
C ARG A 38 -17.06 -3.41 1.64
N ALA A 39 -15.81 -3.28 2.08
CA ALA A 39 -14.93 -4.42 2.24
C ALA A 39 -15.46 -5.35 3.34
N PHE A 40 -15.15 -6.63 3.25
CA PHE A 40 -15.42 -7.57 4.33
C PHE A 40 -14.36 -7.46 5.43
N LEU A 41 -14.78 -7.67 6.68
CA LEU A 41 -13.84 -7.85 7.79
C LEU A 41 -13.06 -9.17 7.62
N ALA A 42 -11.87 -9.21 8.21
CA ALA A 42 -10.96 -10.32 8.06
C ALA A 42 -11.52 -11.66 8.59
N ASP A 43 -12.43 -11.63 9.57
CA ASP A 43 -13.09 -12.81 10.12
C ASP A 43 -14.17 -13.40 9.19
N GLN A 44 -14.51 -12.70 8.11
CA GLN A 44 -15.48 -13.16 7.11
C GLN A 44 -14.82 -13.75 5.87
N VAL A 45 -13.52 -13.55 5.67
CA VAL A 45 -12.79 -14.04 4.48
C VAL A 45 -11.56 -14.79 4.95
N ARG A 46 -11.62 -16.12 4.89
CA ARG A 46 -10.52 -17.00 5.28
C ARG A 46 -9.76 -17.45 4.06
N LEU A 47 -8.44 -17.26 4.02
CA LEU A 47 -7.62 -17.83 2.96
C LEU A 47 -7.59 -19.36 3.09
N LEU A 48 -7.57 -20.04 1.95
CA LEU A 48 -7.45 -21.50 1.88
C LEU A 48 -6.04 -21.91 1.45
N PRO A 49 -5.57 -23.11 1.83
CA PRO A 49 -4.32 -23.67 1.32
C PRO A 49 -4.28 -23.74 -0.22
N GLY A 50 -3.08 -23.78 -0.78
CA GLY A 50 -2.86 -23.88 -2.23
C GLY A 50 -2.60 -22.56 -2.94
N SER A 51 -2.24 -21.49 -2.21
CA SER A 51 -1.75 -20.24 -2.79
C SER A 51 -0.52 -19.72 -2.06
N PRO A 52 0.37 -18.95 -2.73
CA PRO A 52 1.50 -18.30 -2.07
C PRO A 52 1.04 -17.34 -0.95
N PHE A 53 -0.13 -16.71 -1.09
CA PHE A 53 -0.73 -15.86 -0.05
C PHE A 53 -0.95 -16.60 1.27
N HIS A 54 -1.56 -17.79 1.22
CA HIS A 54 -1.75 -18.62 2.41
C HIS A 54 -0.41 -19.03 3.03
N VAL A 55 0.58 -19.40 2.22
CA VAL A 55 1.93 -19.74 2.71
C VAL A 55 2.54 -18.59 3.51
N ARG A 56 2.54 -17.36 2.98
CA ARG A 56 3.12 -16.19 3.67
C ARG A 56 2.32 -15.81 4.92
N GLN A 57 0.99 -15.91 4.88
CA GLN A 57 0.15 -15.70 6.06
C GLN A 57 0.50 -16.69 7.18
N GLU A 58 0.68 -17.97 6.86
CA GLU A 58 1.02 -18.99 7.86
C GLU A 58 2.44 -18.83 8.43
N LEU A 59 3.42 -18.43 7.61
CA LEU A 59 4.79 -18.11 8.07
C LEU A 59 4.80 -16.97 9.07
N HIS A 60 3.99 -15.94 8.85
CA HIS A 60 3.84 -14.84 9.82
C HIS A 60 3.06 -15.29 11.05
N ARG A 61 1.96 -16.01 10.87
CA ARG A 61 1.10 -16.50 11.96
C ARG A 61 1.86 -17.37 12.96
N THR A 62 2.78 -18.21 12.46
CA THR A 62 3.51 -19.18 13.28
C THR A 62 4.94 -18.77 13.60
N GLY A 63 5.56 -17.95 12.75
CA GLY A 63 6.95 -17.48 12.86
C GLY A 63 7.04 -15.99 13.13
N VAL A 64 7.08 -15.16 12.08
CA VAL A 64 7.51 -13.74 12.15
C VAL A 64 6.66 -12.91 13.12
N LEU A 65 5.33 -12.85 12.94
CA LEU A 65 4.46 -12.07 13.84
C LEU A 65 4.34 -12.74 15.22
N ALA A 66 4.44 -14.07 15.26
CA ALA A 66 4.45 -14.83 16.51
C ALA A 66 5.71 -14.58 17.36
N SER A 67 6.85 -14.27 16.76
CA SER A 67 8.13 -14.13 17.48
C SER A 67 8.24 -12.82 18.26
N TYR A 68 7.39 -11.83 17.96
CA TYR A 68 7.36 -10.58 18.73
C TYR A 68 6.98 -10.84 20.20
N ASP A 69 7.73 -10.19 21.08
CA ASP A 69 7.55 -10.13 22.52
C ASP A 69 6.72 -8.87 22.85
N PRO A 70 5.46 -9.04 23.31
CA PRO A 70 4.60 -7.92 23.68
C PRO A 70 5.21 -6.99 24.73
N ASP A 71 6.04 -7.51 25.64
CA ASP A 71 6.61 -6.68 26.71
C ASP A 71 7.73 -5.77 26.21
N LYS A 72 8.47 -6.18 25.17
CA LYS A 72 9.45 -5.30 24.49
C LYS A 72 8.79 -4.17 23.72
N LEU A 73 7.63 -4.44 23.10
CA LEU A 73 6.81 -3.40 22.45
C LEU A 73 6.33 -2.35 23.47
N LEU A 74 5.93 -2.80 24.67
CA LEU A 74 5.45 -1.94 25.75
C LEU A 74 6.54 -1.16 26.49
N TYR A 75 7.82 -1.47 26.26
CA TYR A 75 8.94 -0.98 27.08
C TYR A 75 8.93 0.54 27.25
N HIS A 76 8.89 1.29 26.15
CA HIS A 76 8.95 2.76 26.18
C HIS A 76 7.65 3.40 26.73
N TYR A 77 6.51 2.76 26.52
CA TYR A 77 5.23 3.20 27.11
C TYR A 77 5.25 3.11 28.63
N ARG A 78 5.69 1.96 29.17
CA ARG A 78 5.82 1.75 30.62
C ARG A 78 6.86 2.68 31.24
N ALA A 79 7.99 2.87 30.56
CA ALA A 79 9.05 3.77 31.02
C ALA A 79 8.53 5.21 31.17
N LEU A 80 7.83 5.73 30.15
CA LEU A 80 7.24 7.07 30.22
C LEU A 80 6.15 7.16 31.31
N ALA A 81 5.32 6.12 31.42
CA ALA A 81 4.24 6.03 32.40
C ALA A 81 4.71 5.72 33.83
N LYS A 82 6.03 5.56 34.05
CA LYS A 82 6.67 5.16 35.31
C LYS A 82 6.07 3.87 35.90
N LEU A 83 5.68 2.93 35.03
CA LEU A 83 5.22 1.60 35.41
C LEU A 83 6.39 0.60 35.39
N PRO A 84 6.37 -0.43 36.25
CA PRO A 84 7.43 -1.43 36.27
C PRO A 84 7.47 -2.22 34.96
N GLN A 85 8.69 -2.53 34.49
CA GLN A 85 8.88 -3.45 33.37
C GLN A 85 8.60 -4.89 33.81
N LYS A 86 8.24 -5.75 32.85
CA LYS A 86 8.16 -7.18 33.09
C LYS A 86 9.56 -7.73 33.44
N ALA A 87 9.62 -8.68 34.36
CA ALA A 87 10.88 -9.34 34.73
C ALA A 87 11.61 -9.89 33.49
N GLY A 88 12.90 -9.56 33.36
CA GLY A 88 13.74 -9.96 32.21
C GLY A 88 13.69 -9.01 31.00
N ILE A 89 12.88 -7.96 31.02
CA ILE A 89 12.82 -6.96 29.95
C ILE A 89 13.62 -5.73 30.34
N GLU A 90 14.82 -5.61 29.77
CA GLU A 90 15.77 -4.52 30.06
C GLU A 90 15.77 -3.43 28.98
N LYS A 91 15.27 -3.72 27.77
CA LYS A 91 15.16 -2.77 26.66
C LYS A 91 14.02 -3.12 25.70
N GLY A 92 13.58 -2.12 24.92
CA GLY A 92 12.69 -2.29 23.78
C GLY A 92 13.38 -2.92 22.57
N TYR A 93 12.69 -2.93 21.42
CA TYR A 93 13.29 -3.37 20.16
C TYR A 93 14.32 -2.36 19.65
N ASP A 94 15.41 -2.86 19.07
CA ASP A 94 16.47 -2.03 18.48
C ASP A 94 15.97 -1.32 17.19
N GLY A 95 16.68 -0.28 16.76
CA GLY A 95 16.36 0.53 15.58
C GLY A 95 15.30 1.61 15.85
N TRP A 96 14.58 2.00 14.79
CA TRP A 96 13.72 3.19 14.81
C TRP A 96 12.62 3.17 15.89
N ASP A 97 12.18 1.99 16.34
CA ASP A 97 11.21 1.82 17.45
C ASP A 97 11.73 2.24 18.84
N SER A 98 13.05 2.41 18.98
CA SER A 98 13.67 3.02 20.17
C SER A 98 14.25 4.42 19.92
N GLU A 99 14.32 4.85 18.67
CA GLU A 99 14.93 6.11 18.22
C GLU A 99 13.87 7.15 17.84
N PHE A 100 13.90 7.69 16.62
CA PHE A 100 13.07 8.82 16.20
C PHE A 100 11.61 8.45 15.90
N LEU A 101 11.29 7.15 15.75
CA LEU A 101 9.93 6.61 15.60
C LEU A 101 9.47 5.84 16.86
N ARG A 102 9.99 6.19 18.02
CA ARG A 102 9.82 5.41 19.25
C ARG A 102 8.38 4.95 19.48
N GLY A 103 8.17 3.63 19.56
CA GLY A 103 6.88 3.00 19.84
C GLY A 103 5.96 2.77 18.64
N HIS A 104 6.36 3.10 17.41
CA HIS A 104 5.54 2.88 16.21
C HIS A 104 5.26 1.39 15.93
N MET A 105 6.19 0.49 16.28
CA MET A 105 6.00 -0.94 16.06
C MET A 105 4.91 -1.53 16.94
N THR A 106 4.63 -0.94 18.11
CA THR A 106 3.51 -1.37 18.96
C THR A 106 2.18 -1.19 18.23
N GLY A 107 2.03 -0.08 17.50
CA GLY A 107 0.83 0.21 16.71
C GLY A 107 0.70 -0.75 15.53
N HIS A 108 1.76 -0.92 14.75
CA HIS A 108 1.82 -1.88 13.65
C HIS A 108 1.53 -3.32 14.11
N TYR A 109 2.11 -3.72 15.24
CA TYR A 109 1.88 -5.05 15.81
C TYR A 109 0.42 -5.23 16.25
N LEU A 110 -0.18 -4.24 16.91
CA LEU A 110 -1.59 -4.30 17.28
C LEU A 110 -2.49 -4.46 16.05
N SER A 111 -2.26 -3.71 14.98
CA SER A 111 -3.00 -3.86 13.71
C SER A 111 -2.82 -5.26 13.14
N ALA A 112 -1.57 -5.70 12.97
CA ALA A 112 -1.23 -7.01 12.38
C ALA A 112 -1.81 -8.18 13.20
N ALA A 113 -1.61 -8.18 14.52
CA ALA A 113 -2.08 -9.24 15.41
C ALA A 113 -3.61 -9.29 15.50
N SER A 114 -4.29 -8.13 15.53
CA SER A 114 -5.76 -8.09 15.54
C SER A 114 -6.35 -8.69 14.28
N ARG A 115 -5.81 -8.31 13.11
CA ARG A 115 -6.23 -8.85 11.81
C ARG A 115 -5.87 -10.33 11.67
N MET A 116 -4.67 -10.74 12.11
CA MET A 116 -4.25 -12.14 12.08
C MET A 116 -5.14 -13.02 12.97
N ALA A 117 -5.54 -12.53 14.16
CA ALA A 117 -6.49 -13.21 15.03
C ALA A 117 -7.84 -13.44 14.33
N ALA A 118 -8.37 -12.43 13.63
CA ALA A 118 -9.61 -12.54 12.89
C ALA A 118 -9.50 -13.45 11.65
N ALA A 119 -8.50 -13.24 10.80
CA ALA A 119 -8.30 -13.98 9.54
C ALA A 119 -8.15 -15.50 9.77
N THR A 120 -7.49 -15.89 10.87
CA THR A 120 -7.08 -17.28 11.12
C THR A 120 -7.83 -17.93 12.28
N GLY A 121 -8.52 -17.15 13.12
CA GLY A 121 -9.13 -17.62 14.36
C GLY A 121 -8.12 -17.87 15.50
N SER A 122 -6.90 -17.32 15.41
CA SER A 122 -5.83 -17.56 16.38
C SER A 122 -6.14 -16.95 17.75
N LEU A 123 -6.35 -17.81 18.75
CA LEU A 123 -6.52 -17.38 20.16
C LEU A 123 -5.26 -16.71 20.71
N ARG A 124 -4.07 -17.20 20.34
CA ARG A 124 -2.78 -16.61 20.75
C ARG A 124 -2.70 -15.11 20.42
N PHE A 125 -3.10 -14.72 19.22
CA PHE A 125 -3.06 -13.30 18.83
C PHE A 125 -4.17 -12.49 19.50
N ARG A 126 -5.36 -13.06 19.67
CA ARG A 126 -6.44 -12.45 20.47
C ARG A 126 -5.98 -12.13 21.89
N ASP A 127 -5.32 -13.08 22.56
CA ASP A 127 -4.82 -12.90 23.93
C ASP A 127 -3.72 -11.84 24.00
N ARG A 128 -2.79 -11.85 23.03
CA ARG A 128 -1.72 -10.84 22.94
C ARG A 128 -2.25 -9.43 22.68
N VAL A 129 -3.25 -9.29 21.81
CA VAL A 129 -3.92 -8.00 21.55
C VAL A 129 -4.58 -7.49 22.82
N ASN A 130 -5.37 -8.34 23.48
CA ASN A 130 -6.03 -7.96 24.74
C ASN A 130 -5.04 -7.56 25.83
N TYR A 131 -3.92 -8.29 25.94
CA TYR A 131 -2.82 -7.95 26.85
C TYR A 131 -2.22 -6.57 26.54
N LEU A 132 -1.82 -6.33 25.29
CA LEU A 132 -1.25 -5.04 24.88
C LEU A 132 -2.21 -3.88 25.14
N VAL A 133 -3.50 -4.04 24.83
CA VAL A 133 -4.52 -3.03 25.09
C VAL A 133 -4.63 -2.73 26.59
N ALA A 134 -4.67 -3.76 27.44
CA ALA A 134 -4.77 -3.57 28.89
C ALA A 134 -3.55 -2.82 29.45
N GLU A 135 -2.35 -3.16 28.99
CA GLU A 135 -1.11 -2.52 29.41
C GLU A 135 -1.00 -1.06 28.90
N LEU A 136 -1.40 -0.80 27.66
CA LEU A 136 -1.48 0.57 27.11
C LEU A 136 -2.51 1.41 27.85
N ALA A 137 -3.66 0.83 28.21
CA ALA A 137 -4.66 1.51 29.04
C ALA A 137 -4.13 1.84 30.43
N ALA A 138 -3.37 0.94 31.05
CA ALA A 138 -2.69 1.19 32.32
C ALA A 138 -1.65 2.33 32.19
N CYS A 139 -0.86 2.35 31.11
CA CYS A 139 0.05 3.44 30.79
C CYS A 139 -0.70 4.78 30.64
N GLN A 140 -1.74 4.83 29.81
CA GLN A 140 -2.56 6.04 29.60
C GLN A 140 -3.14 6.56 30.93
N LYS A 141 -3.62 5.65 31.79
CA LYS A 141 -4.12 5.98 33.13
C LYS A 141 -3.02 6.53 34.04
N SER A 142 -1.85 5.89 34.08
CA SER A 142 -0.72 6.29 34.94
C SER A 142 -0.13 7.65 34.52
N LEU A 143 -0.08 7.92 33.21
CA LEU A 143 0.33 9.23 32.70
C LEU A 143 -0.58 10.35 33.22
N ASN A 144 -1.87 10.07 33.39
CA ASN A 144 -2.86 11.01 33.94
C ASN A 144 -2.87 12.38 33.24
N GLN A 145 -2.77 12.35 31.90
CA GLN A 145 -2.65 13.52 31.03
C GLN A 145 -3.85 13.66 30.07
N ASP A 146 -5.07 13.61 30.62
CA ASP A 146 -6.33 13.84 29.86
C ASP A 146 -6.44 13.02 28.56
N GLY A 147 -6.00 11.76 28.58
CA GLY A 147 -6.08 10.84 27.43
C GLY A 147 -4.81 10.72 26.58
N TYR A 148 -3.75 11.45 26.89
CA TYR A 148 -2.46 11.29 26.21
C TYR A 148 -1.91 9.87 26.33
N LEU A 149 -1.47 9.30 25.21
CA LEU A 149 -0.72 8.06 25.14
C LEU A 149 0.28 8.13 23.98
N ALA A 150 1.55 7.91 24.29
CA ALA A 150 2.64 7.71 23.34
C ALA A 150 3.80 7.04 24.08
N ALA A 151 4.81 6.58 23.33
CA ALA A 151 6.07 6.09 23.88
C ALA A 151 7.08 7.20 24.20
N PHE A 152 6.67 8.46 24.07
CA PHE A 152 7.49 9.66 24.28
C PHE A 152 6.67 10.78 24.91
N SER A 153 7.33 11.77 25.51
CA SER A 153 6.67 12.88 26.21
C SER A 153 5.98 13.85 25.24
N THR A 154 5.08 14.68 25.77
CA THR A 154 4.40 15.72 24.99
C THR A 154 5.34 16.76 24.40
N ALA A 155 6.60 16.80 24.86
CA ALA A 155 7.62 17.74 24.41
C ALA A 155 7.91 17.63 22.90
N ALA A 156 7.73 16.44 22.30
CA ALA A 156 7.84 16.28 20.84
C ALA A 156 6.82 17.13 20.08
N PHE A 157 5.59 17.21 20.58
CA PHE A 157 4.56 18.08 20.01
C PHE A 157 4.79 19.54 20.36
N ASP A 158 5.30 19.84 21.55
CA ASP A 158 5.66 21.21 21.95
C ASP A 158 6.78 21.78 21.07
N GLN A 159 7.78 20.97 20.73
CA GLN A 159 8.86 21.32 19.82
C GLN A 159 8.33 21.54 18.40
N LEU A 160 7.47 20.66 17.90
CA LEU A 160 6.84 20.81 16.59
C LEU A 160 6.00 22.10 16.51
N GLU A 161 5.33 22.48 17.60
CA GLU A 161 4.56 23.73 17.74
C GLU A 161 5.45 24.98 17.93
N GLY A 162 6.77 24.82 18.01
CA GLY A 162 7.74 25.90 18.15
C GLY A 162 7.87 26.47 19.56
N LYS A 163 7.51 25.70 20.60
CA LYS A 163 7.65 26.17 21.99
C LYS A 163 9.13 26.20 22.40
N PRO A 164 9.65 27.35 22.90
CA PRO A 164 11.06 27.47 23.28
C PRO A 164 11.46 26.46 24.37
N GLY A 165 12.63 25.85 24.21
CA GLY A 165 13.22 24.94 25.22
C GLY A 165 12.57 23.56 25.30
N ALA A 166 11.63 23.22 24.41
CA ALA A 166 11.09 21.87 24.31
C ALA A 166 12.14 20.92 23.72
N ASP A 167 12.40 19.80 24.41
CA ASP A 167 13.27 18.72 23.96
C ASP A 167 12.44 17.50 23.60
N ALA A 168 12.34 17.19 22.31
CA ALA A 168 11.64 16.02 21.79
C ALA A 168 12.32 14.69 22.12
N GLY A 169 13.53 14.68 22.70
CA GLY A 169 14.25 13.44 23.02
C GLY A 169 14.55 12.60 21.77
N GLY A 170 14.83 13.27 20.64
CA GLY A 170 15.13 12.68 19.34
C GLY A 170 13.92 12.25 18.49
N ILE A 171 12.68 12.49 18.94
CA ILE A 171 11.49 12.12 18.17
C ILE A 171 11.32 13.02 16.94
N GLY A 172 11.17 12.39 15.77
CA GLY A 172 11.09 13.09 14.48
C GLY A 172 9.65 13.40 14.05
N VAL A 173 8.82 12.35 13.89
CA VAL A 173 7.48 12.45 13.27
C VAL A 173 6.39 12.01 14.26
N PRO A 174 6.08 12.82 15.30
CA PRO A 174 5.27 12.37 16.42
C PRO A 174 3.82 12.04 16.05
N TYR A 175 3.24 12.75 15.06
CA TYR A 175 1.88 12.45 14.57
C TYR A 175 1.81 11.12 13.81
N TYR A 176 2.85 10.76 13.05
CA TYR A 176 2.95 9.44 12.41
C TYR A 176 2.89 8.31 13.46
N THR A 177 3.61 8.47 14.57
CA THR A 177 3.72 7.42 15.59
C THR A 177 2.42 7.23 16.36
N ILE A 178 1.78 8.30 16.80
CA ILE A 178 0.47 8.18 17.49
C ILE A 178 -0.61 7.64 16.55
N GLN A 179 -0.53 7.94 15.25
CA GLN A 179 -1.44 7.38 14.27
C GLN A 179 -1.36 5.86 14.24
N LYS A 180 -0.16 5.27 14.28
CA LYS A 180 -0.01 3.80 14.29
C LYS A 180 -0.69 3.18 15.50
N ILE A 181 -0.54 3.81 16.68
CA ILE A 181 -1.16 3.32 17.91
C ILE A 181 -2.67 3.43 17.85
N MET A 182 -3.20 4.58 17.41
CA MET A 182 -4.64 4.76 17.25
C MET A 182 -5.21 3.73 16.26
N SER A 183 -4.54 3.50 15.12
CA SER A 183 -4.97 2.49 14.15
C SER A 183 -4.96 1.08 14.72
N GLY A 184 -3.91 0.69 15.44
CA GLY A 184 -3.83 -0.61 16.10
C GLY A 184 -4.91 -0.83 17.17
N LEU A 185 -5.26 0.22 17.92
CA LEU A 185 -6.35 0.17 18.90
C LEU A 185 -7.73 0.04 18.23
N LEU A 186 -7.97 0.78 17.14
CA LEU A 186 -9.21 0.62 16.37
C LEU A 186 -9.30 -0.75 15.70
N ASP A 187 -8.19 -1.31 15.23
CA ASP A 187 -8.14 -2.67 14.69
C ASP A 187 -8.40 -3.71 15.79
N ALA A 188 -7.88 -3.52 17.01
CA ALA A 188 -8.20 -4.37 18.15
C ALA A 188 -9.70 -4.35 18.49
N HIS A 189 -10.33 -3.18 18.42
CA HIS A 189 -11.78 -3.08 18.55
C HIS A 189 -12.50 -3.82 17.42
N ALA A 190 -12.17 -3.53 16.16
CA ALA A 190 -12.87 -4.04 15.00
C ALA A 190 -12.75 -5.56 14.80
N TYR A 191 -11.57 -6.14 15.07
CA TYR A 191 -11.27 -7.54 14.75
C TYR A 191 -11.26 -8.47 15.97
N VAL A 192 -11.05 -7.92 17.17
CA VAL A 192 -11.01 -8.70 18.42
C VAL A 192 -12.18 -8.36 19.35
N GLY A 193 -12.94 -7.30 19.07
CA GLY A 193 -14.08 -6.89 19.88
C GLY A 193 -13.67 -6.22 21.20
N ASN A 194 -12.45 -5.70 21.30
CA ASN A 194 -11.95 -5.11 22.53
C ASN A 194 -12.49 -3.67 22.72
N GLN A 195 -13.44 -3.50 23.65
CA GLN A 195 -14.04 -2.20 23.94
C GLN A 195 -13.07 -1.23 24.63
N GLN A 196 -12.18 -1.73 25.49
CA GLN A 196 -11.16 -0.89 26.15
C GLN A 196 -10.22 -0.24 25.12
N ALA A 197 -9.93 -0.93 24.00
CA ALA A 197 -9.13 -0.37 22.92
C ALA A 197 -9.79 0.87 22.30
N LEU A 198 -11.11 0.81 22.05
CA LEU A 198 -11.89 1.94 21.57
C LEU A 198 -11.89 3.09 22.58
N ASP A 199 -12.04 2.79 23.88
CA ASP A 199 -12.01 3.82 24.93
C ASP A 199 -10.65 4.54 24.99
N VAL A 200 -9.54 3.80 24.89
CA VAL A 200 -8.18 4.38 24.85
C VAL A 200 -8.00 5.25 23.61
N ALA A 201 -8.38 4.75 22.42
CA ALA A 201 -8.27 5.49 21.17
C ALA A 201 -9.13 6.76 21.17
N THR A 202 -10.34 6.71 21.72
CA THR A 202 -11.24 7.87 21.86
C THR A 202 -10.61 8.95 22.74
N ARG A 203 -10.03 8.56 23.88
CA ARG A 203 -9.32 9.49 24.77
C ARG A 203 -8.09 10.11 24.11
N MET A 204 -7.36 9.35 23.30
CA MET A 204 -6.26 9.89 22.50
C MET A 204 -6.77 10.94 21.49
N ALA A 205 -7.83 10.60 20.74
CA ALA A 205 -8.43 11.51 19.77
C ALA A 205 -8.90 12.82 20.43
N ASP A 206 -9.55 12.72 21.60
CA ASP A 206 -9.98 13.88 22.36
C ASP A 206 -8.81 14.75 22.84
N TYR A 207 -7.73 14.14 23.34
CA TYR A 207 -6.51 14.86 23.72
C TYR A 207 -5.93 15.65 22.55
N PHE A 208 -5.68 14.98 21.42
CA PHE A 208 -5.05 15.60 20.25
C PHE A 208 -5.97 16.60 19.55
N GLY A 209 -7.28 16.35 19.52
CA GLY A 209 -8.28 17.31 19.03
C GLY A 209 -8.29 18.59 19.87
N LYS A 210 -8.33 18.49 21.21
CA LYS A 210 -8.24 19.67 22.10
C LYS A 210 -6.91 20.41 21.92
N ARG A 211 -5.81 19.69 21.74
CA ARG A 211 -4.48 20.27 21.54
C ARG A 211 -4.42 21.08 20.25
N LEU A 212 -4.85 20.48 19.14
CA LEU A 212 -4.85 21.12 17.82
C LEU A 212 -5.82 22.31 17.75
N ALA A 213 -6.98 22.23 18.41
CA ALA A 213 -7.96 23.33 18.45
C ALA A 213 -7.43 24.61 19.11
N ARG A 214 -6.29 24.57 19.82
CA ARG A 214 -5.64 25.75 20.41
C ARG A 214 -4.69 26.47 19.45
N LEU A 215 -4.40 25.87 18.30
CA LEU A 215 -3.45 26.41 17.32
C LEU A 215 -4.17 27.36 16.36
N ASP A 216 -3.52 28.47 16.01
CA ASP A 216 -3.98 29.34 14.93
C ASP A 216 -3.75 28.70 13.55
N ALA A 217 -4.44 29.20 12.52
CA ALA A 217 -4.34 28.65 11.16
C ALA A 217 -2.90 28.67 10.61
N GLY A 218 -2.10 29.66 10.99
CA GLY A 218 -0.70 29.75 10.60
C GLY A 218 0.17 28.71 11.29
N GLN A 219 -0.09 28.40 12.57
CA GLN A 219 0.55 27.31 13.29
C GLN A 219 0.22 25.97 12.64
N VAL A 220 -1.06 25.70 12.40
CA VAL A 220 -1.51 24.46 11.73
C VAL A 220 -0.85 24.31 10.36
N GLU A 221 -0.83 25.36 9.53
CA GLU A 221 -0.15 25.32 8.23
C GLU A 221 1.35 25.08 8.39
N ARG A 222 2.02 25.70 9.37
CA ARG A 222 3.46 25.48 9.59
C ARG A 222 3.78 24.03 9.98
N ILE A 223 3.02 23.45 10.90
CA ILE A 223 3.31 22.10 11.42
C ILE A 223 2.94 21.00 10.45
N PHE A 224 1.94 21.20 9.58
CA PHE A 224 1.46 20.18 8.63
C PHE A 224 1.84 20.45 7.18
N ARG A 225 2.77 21.39 6.94
CA ARG A 225 3.42 21.53 5.64
C ARG A 225 4.42 20.39 5.44
N THR A 226 4.27 19.61 4.37
CA THR A 226 5.12 18.45 4.04
C THR A 226 5.80 18.57 2.66
N ASP A 227 6.13 19.79 2.24
CA ASP A 227 6.99 20.08 1.08
C ASP A 227 8.26 20.85 1.51
N GLY A 228 9.16 21.11 0.56
CA GLY A 228 10.38 21.88 0.79
C GLY A 228 11.23 21.33 1.95
N SER A 229 11.71 22.20 2.82
CA SER A 229 12.58 21.80 3.95
C SER A 229 11.87 21.00 5.05
N ARG A 230 10.54 20.88 5.02
CA ARG A 230 9.75 20.12 6.02
C ARG A 230 9.41 18.70 5.56
N ASN A 231 9.78 18.35 4.32
CA ASN A 231 9.55 17.05 3.75
C ASN A 231 10.78 16.13 3.97
N PRO A 232 10.68 14.99 4.69
CA PRO A 232 9.52 14.44 5.40
C PRO A 232 9.48 14.78 6.91
N GLN A 233 10.29 15.73 7.39
CA GLN A 233 10.46 16.05 8.82
C GLN A 233 9.16 16.27 9.61
N ASN A 234 8.08 16.72 8.96
CA ASN A 234 6.77 16.96 9.57
C ASN A 234 5.69 15.93 9.16
N GLU A 235 6.10 14.72 8.78
CA GLU A 235 5.15 13.65 8.45
C GLU A 235 4.19 13.36 9.63
N PHE A 236 2.91 13.22 9.30
CA PHE A 236 1.85 12.92 10.25
C PHE A 236 1.10 11.63 9.93
N GLY A 237 1.65 10.78 9.05
CA GLY A 237 1.02 9.53 8.63
C GLY A 237 -0.43 9.73 8.17
N ALA A 238 -1.28 8.76 8.50
CA ALA A 238 -2.69 8.76 8.10
C ALA A 238 -3.64 9.27 9.21
N MET A 239 -3.28 10.37 9.89
CA MET A 239 -4.10 10.87 11.03
C MET A 239 -5.55 11.15 10.64
N SER A 240 -5.80 11.66 9.43
CA SER A 240 -7.16 11.84 8.92
C SER A 240 -7.92 10.51 8.79
N ASP A 241 -7.26 9.44 8.33
CA ASP A 241 -7.89 8.12 8.18
C ASP A 241 -8.36 7.57 9.53
N VAL A 242 -7.48 7.56 10.53
CA VAL A 242 -7.79 6.96 11.83
C VAL A 242 -8.86 7.74 12.61
N LEU A 243 -8.86 9.07 12.50
CA LEU A 243 -9.90 9.92 13.10
C LEU A 243 -11.24 9.77 12.37
N THR A 244 -11.21 9.59 11.05
CA THR A 244 -12.41 9.29 10.26
C THR A 244 -12.99 7.91 10.59
N GLU A 245 -12.14 6.89 10.76
CA GLU A 245 -12.59 5.57 11.21
C GLU A 245 -13.22 5.63 12.61
N LEU A 246 -12.64 6.40 13.54
CA LEU A 246 -13.25 6.62 14.85
C LEU A 246 -14.62 7.31 14.73
N TYR A 247 -14.72 8.38 13.92
CA TYR A 247 -15.99 9.03 13.63
C TYR A 247 -17.05 8.06 13.06
N LYS A 248 -16.65 7.11 12.20
CA LYS A 248 -17.58 6.12 11.67
C LYS A 248 -18.17 5.23 12.77
N ILE A 249 -17.43 5.00 13.85
CA ILE A 249 -17.86 4.20 15.01
C ILE A 249 -18.75 5.02 15.93
N ASP A 250 -18.29 6.17 16.41
CA ASP A 250 -18.94 6.92 17.50
C ASP A 250 -19.87 8.06 17.04
N LYS A 251 -19.78 8.45 15.76
CA LYS A 251 -20.50 9.57 15.14
C LYS A 251 -20.23 10.94 15.78
N ASN A 252 -19.13 11.11 16.51
CA ASN A 252 -18.77 12.37 17.13
C ASN A 252 -18.14 13.35 16.12
N PRO A 253 -18.82 14.44 15.74
CA PRO A 253 -18.36 15.32 14.65
C PRO A 253 -16.97 15.93 14.94
N ARG A 254 -16.57 16.07 16.20
CA ARG A 254 -15.26 16.61 16.59
C ARG A 254 -14.09 15.79 16.04
N HIS A 255 -14.25 14.47 15.90
CA HIS A 255 -13.18 13.64 15.35
C HIS A 255 -13.03 13.86 13.84
N LEU A 256 -14.14 14.01 13.11
CA LEU A 256 -14.10 14.36 11.69
C LEU A 256 -13.57 15.79 11.47
N ASP A 257 -13.94 16.75 12.33
CA ASP A 257 -13.37 18.10 12.29
C ASP A 257 -11.87 18.11 12.55
N THR A 258 -11.40 17.29 13.50
CA THR A 258 -9.97 17.10 13.75
C THR A 258 -9.27 16.43 12.56
N ALA A 259 -9.91 15.45 11.90
CA ALA A 259 -9.37 14.82 10.69
C ALA A 259 -9.11 15.85 9.57
N ARG A 260 -10.04 16.78 9.37
CA ARG A 260 -9.93 17.87 8.37
C ARG A 260 -8.77 18.83 8.64
N MET A 261 -8.27 18.92 9.88
CA MET A 261 -7.09 19.72 10.20
C MET A 261 -5.81 19.20 9.51
N PHE A 262 -5.80 17.96 9.05
CA PHE A 262 -4.69 17.37 8.29
C PHE A 262 -4.83 17.56 6.77
N HIS A 263 -5.96 18.08 6.28
CA HIS A 263 -6.19 18.29 4.85
C HIS A 263 -5.65 19.66 4.44
N ARG A 264 -4.52 19.70 3.73
CA ARG A 264 -3.82 20.96 3.45
C ARG A 264 -4.10 21.48 2.03
N ALA A 265 -4.62 22.69 1.95
CA ALA A 265 -5.08 23.29 0.69
C ALA A 265 -3.98 23.35 -0.40
N TRP A 266 -2.71 23.55 -0.01
CA TRP A 266 -1.59 23.56 -0.95
C TRP A 266 -1.40 22.24 -1.71
N PHE A 267 -1.84 21.14 -1.12
CA PHE A 267 -1.74 19.80 -1.70
C PHE A 267 -3.08 19.37 -2.31
N VAL A 268 -4.18 19.55 -1.59
CA VAL A 268 -5.53 19.15 -2.03
C VAL A 268 -5.98 19.92 -3.27
N GLY A 269 -5.74 21.24 -3.32
CA GLY A 269 -6.16 22.10 -4.44
C GLY A 269 -5.57 21.64 -5.78
N PRO A 270 -4.23 21.61 -5.93
CA PRO A 270 -3.59 21.16 -7.17
C PRO A 270 -4.00 19.73 -7.58
N LEU A 271 -4.11 18.80 -6.63
CA LEU A 271 -4.59 17.44 -6.92
C LEU A 271 -6.01 17.44 -7.47
N ALA A 272 -6.92 18.23 -6.88
CA ALA A 272 -8.28 18.35 -7.39
C ALA A 272 -8.30 18.95 -8.81
N ASP A 273 -7.36 19.83 -9.14
CA ASP A 273 -7.23 20.38 -10.50
C ASP A 273 -6.52 19.41 -11.47
N GLY A 274 -6.05 18.26 -10.99
CA GLY A 274 -5.38 17.24 -11.79
C GLY A 274 -3.91 17.58 -12.07
N GLU A 275 -3.34 18.52 -11.31
CA GLU A 275 -1.95 18.93 -11.43
C GLU A 275 -1.03 17.94 -10.74
N ASP A 276 -0.04 17.45 -11.49
CA ASP A 276 1.02 16.60 -10.93
C ASP A 276 2.14 17.46 -10.36
N ARG A 277 2.14 17.61 -9.03
CA ARG A 277 3.20 18.28 -8.26
C ARG A 277 3.89 17.32 -7.30
N LEU A 278 3.94 16.03 -7.65
CA LEU A 278 4.45 14.97 -6.77
C LEU A 278 5.98 14.88 -6.77
N GLY A 279 6.65 15.25 -7.86
CA GLY A 279 8.10 15.11 -7.98
C GLY A 279 8.86 15.80 -6.85
N GLY A 280 9.73 15.03 -6.17
CA GLY A 280 10.50 15.47 -5.00
C GLY A 280 9.74 15.39 -3.67
N LEU A 281 8.48 14.96 -3.66
CA LEU A 281 7.74 14.68 -2.43
C LEU A 281 8.10 13.30 -1.86
N HIS A 282 8.16 13.16 -0.52
CA HIS A 282 8.35 11.85 0.10
C HIS A 282 7.10 11.01 -0.13
N ALA A 283 7.24 9.86 -0.79
CA ALA A 283 6.10 9.19 -1.41
C ALA A 283 5.12 8.66 -0.36
N ASN A 284 5.62 7.90 0.62
CA ASN A 284 4.77 7.28 1.63
C ASN A 284 3.98 8.30 2.46
N THR A 285 4.60 9.44 2.79
CA THR A 285 3.94 10.56 3.49
C THR A 285 2.68 10.98 2.76
N HIS A 286 2.79 11.24 1.45
CA HIS A 286 1.71 11.83 0.68
C HIS A 286 0.66 10.79 0.29
N ILE A 287 1.04 9.52 0.07
CA ILE A 287 0.07 8.43 -0.14
C ILE A 287 -0.79 8.24 1.12
N ALA A 288 -0.19 8.24 2.32
CA ALA A 288 -0.91 8.12 3.58
C ALA A 288 -1.89 9.29 3.82
N GLN A 289 -1.48 10.52 3.45
CA GLN A 289 -2.36 11.69 3.51
C GLN A 289 -3.58 11.55 2.61
N VAL A 290 -3.37 11.19 1.33
CA VAL A 290 -4.47 11.06 0.36
C VAL A 290 -5.40 9.89 0.71
N MET A 291 -4.88 8.81 1.27
CA MET A 291 -5.70 7.73 1.80
C MET A 291 -6.67 8.22 2.88
N GLY A 292 -6.22 9.04 3.84
CA GLY A 292 -7.09 9.64 4.86
C GLY A 292 -8.11 10.62 4.26
N LEU A 293 -7.68 11.43 3.30
CA LEU A 293 -8.53 12.35 2.55
C LEU A 293 -9.64 11.62 1.80
N ALA A 294 -9.32 10.53 1.10
CA ALA A 294 -10.30 9.69 0.42
C ALA A 294 -11.33 9.11 1.40
N ASN A 295 -10.86 8.69 2.58
CA ASN A 295 -11.74 8.14 3.60
C ASN A 295 -12.72 9.18 4.14
N ALA A 296 -12.23 10.38 4.50
CA ALA A 296 -13.06 11.48 4.97
C ALA A 296 -14.08 11.92 3.91
N ALA A 297 -13.64 12.07 2.67
CA ALA A 297 -14.49 12.48 1.55
C ALA A 297 -15.58 11.46 1.22
N ASN A 298 -15.30 10.15 1.38
CA ASN A 298 -16.32 9.11 1.24
C ASN A 298 -17.43 9.21 2.31
N VAL A 299 -17.12 9.78 3.47
CA VAL A 299 -18.05 9.97 4.58
C VAL A 299 -18.86 11.25 4.45
N ASP A 300 -18.22 12.37 4.13
CA ASP A 300 -18.86 13.69 4.16
C ASP A 300 -19.24 14.25 2.77
N GLY A 301 -18.80 13.59 1.70
CA GLY A 301 -19.14 13.97 0.32
C GLY A 301 -18.39 15.21 -0.19
N ASN A 302 -17.28 15.62 0.43
CA ASN A 302 -16.51 16.78 -0.03
C ASN A 302 -16.02 16.62 -1.49
N ALA A 303 -16.63 17.36 -2.41
CA ALA A 303 -16.38 17.23 -3.85
C ALA A 303 -14.92 17.51 -4.25
N LEU A 304 -14.24 18.46 -3.59
CA LEU A 304 -12.85 18.78 -3.86
C LEU A 304 -11.95 17.59 -3.48
N GLU A 305 -12.18 17.01 -2.31
CA GLU A 305 -11.40 15.90 -1.78
C GLU A 305 -11.69 14.58 -2.51
N LEU A 306 -12.94 14.36 -2.95
CA LEU A 306 -13.31 13.25 -3.82
C LEU A 306 -12.53 13.30 -5.14
N LYS A 307 -12.40 14.49 -5.75
CA LYS A 307 -11.64 14.71 -6.99
C LYS A 307 -10.13 14.60 -6.75
N ALA A 308 -9.61 15.19 -5.68
CA ALA A 308 -8.19 15.14 -5.34
C ALA A 308 -7.69 13.71 -5.12
N SER A 309 -8.42 12.90 -4.36
CA SER A 309 -8.06 11.48 -4.12
C SER A 309 -8.11 10.63 -5.38
N GLU A 310 -9.12 10.84 -6.24
CA GLU A 310 -9.22 10.19 -7.55
C GLU A 310 -8.02 10.53 -8.44
N ASN A 311 -7.73 11.82 -8.58
CA ASN A 311 -6.67 12.31 -9.44
C ASN A 311 -5.30 11.86 -8.93
N PHE A 312 -5.03 11.94 -7.63
CA PHE A 312 -3.79 11.45 -7.05
C PHE A 312 -3.54 9.98 -7.39
N TRP A 313 -4.54 9.12 -7.21
CA TRP A 313 -4.41 7.71 -7.55
C TRP A 313 -4.06 7.52 -9.03
N ARG A 314 -4.76 8.21 -9.94
CA ARG A 314 -4.47 8.15 -11.38
C ARG A 314 -3.07 8.65 -11.71
N LEU A 315 -2.64 9.77 -11.12
CA LEU A 315 -1.30 10.32 -11.31
C LEU A 315 -0.24 9.30 -10.87
N VAL A 316 -0.35 8.75 -9.65
CA VAL A 316 0.61 7.77 -9.16
C VAL A 316 0.63 6.51 -10.03
N VAL A 317 -0.53 5.91 -10.30
CA VAL A 317 -0.62 4.65 -11.04
C VAL A 317 -0.17 4.77 -12.50
N HIS A 318 -0.42 5.90 -13.15
CA HIS A 318 -0.13 6.06 -14.59
C HIS A 318 1.13 6.87 -14.90
N ARG A 319 1.76 7.51 -13.91
CA ARG A 319 2.93 8.38 -14.14
C ARG A 319 4.09 8.16 -13.18
N HIS A 320 3.89 7.46 -12.07
CA HIS A 320 4.94 7.26 -11.05
C HIS A 320 5.11 5.81 -10.62
N ALA A 321 4.33 4.88 -11.16
CA ALA A 321 4.41 3.48 -10.80
C ALA A 321 5.34 2.70 -11.75
N PHE A 322 6.12 1.79 -11.18
CA PHE A 322 6.86 0.77 -11.91
C PHE A 322 5.94 -0.38 -12.34
N ALA A 323 6.44 -1.27 -13.18
CA ALA A 323 5.73 -2.44 -13.72
C ALA A 323 5.10 -3.33 -12.62
N ASN A 324 5.72 -3.41 -11.44
CA ASN A 324 5.20 -4.20 -10.31
C ASN A 324 4.05 -3.51 -9.55
N GLY A 325 3.70 -2.26 -9.89
CA GLY A 325 2.68 -1.44 -9.24
C GLY A 325 3.18 -0.59 -8.06
N GLY A 326 4.45 -0.73 -7.68
CA GLY A 326 5.11 0.11 -6.67
C GLY A 326 5.58 1.45 -7.23
N THR A 327 6.05 2.34 -6.35
CA THR A 327 6.48 3.70 -6.72
C THR A 327 7.65 4.15 -5.84
N SER A 328 8.24 5.30 -6.20
CA SER A 328 9.39 5.97 -5.59
C SER A 328 10.76 5.35 -5.85
N VAL A 329 11.76 6.22 -5.83
CA VAL A 329 13.18 5.86 -5.77
C VAL A 329 13.79 6.54 -4.56
N ASN A 330 14.46 5.76 -3.71
CA ASN A 330 15.03 6.26 -2.46
C ASN A 330 13.99 6.96 -1.56
N GLU A 331 12.73 6.46 -1.57
CA GLU A 331 11.57 6.97 -0.81
C GLU A 331 10.88 8.22 -1.40
N TRP A 332 11.38 8.77 -2.51
CA TRP A 332 10.84 9.99 -3.14
C TRP A 332 10.12 9.71 -4.45
N PHE A 333 9.02 10.42 -4.70
CA PHE A 333 8.47 10.50 -6.04
C PHE A 333 9.48 11.16 -6.97
N ASP A 334 9.72 10.52 -8.12
CA ASP A 334 10.50 11.12 -9.20
C ASP A 334 9.65 12.12 -10.01
N GLN A 335 10.21 12.70 -11.06
CA GLN A 335 9.42 13.43 -12.04
C GLN A 335 8.42 12.50 -12.74
N PRO A 336 7.22 12.99 -13.11
CA PRO A 336 6.22 12.17 -13.77
C PRO A 336 6.75 11.59 -15.08
N GLY A 337 6.54 10.29 -15.27
CA GLY A 337 6.95 9.52 -16.43
C GLY A 337 8.32 8.87 -16.31
N VAL A 338 9.10 9.15 -15.26
CA VAL A 338 10.38 8.45 -15.02
C VAL A 338 10.10 7.06 -14.46
N GLU A 339 10.59 6.02 -15.14
CA GLU A 339 10.41 4.62 -14.74
C GLU A 339 11.71 3.82 -14.84
N ALA A 340 12.37 3.83 -15.99
CA ALA A 340 13.61 3.10 -16.23
C ALA A 340 14.78 4.00 -16.67
N GLY A 341 14.60 5.32 -16.68
CA GLY A 341 15.61 6.31 -16.97
C GLY A 341 16.38 6.80 -15.74
N PRO A 342 17.21 7.86 -15.90
CA PRO A 342 17.93 8.50 -14.80
C PRO A 342 16.97 9.05 -13.73
N SER A 343 17.14 8.58 -12.50
CA SER A 343 16.24 8.90 -11.38
C SER A 343 16.73 10.05 -10.50
N ILE A 344 15.88 10.47 -9.56
CA ILE A 344 16.16 11.43 -8.48
C ILE A 344 17.29 10.98 -7.55
N ASP A 345 17.61 9.67 -7.48
CA ASP A 345 18.79 9.16 -6.77
C ASP A 345 20.06 9.37 -7.60
N SER A 346 20.50 10.63 -7.68
CA SER A 346 21.75 11.04 -8.32
C SER A 346 21.87 10.65 -9.80
N GLY A 347 20.75 10.57 -10.52
CA GLY A 347 20.73 10.19 -11.94
C GLY A 347 20.96 8.69 -12.19
N LYS A 348 20.96 7.85 -11.15
CA LYS A 348 21.09 6.40 -11.32
C LYS A 348 19.85 5.83 -12.01
N VAL A 349 20.06 4.84 -12.85
CA VAL A 349 18.99 4.08 -13.52
C VAL A 349 18.64 2.86 -12.67
N LEU A 350 17.35 2.72 -12.30
CA LEU A 350 16.81 1.59 -11.53
C LEU A 350 17.69 1.17 -10.32
N PRO A 351 18.10 2.11 -9.44
CA PRO A 351 19.03 1.82 -8.35
C PRO A 351 18.45 0.81 -7.33
N PRO A 352 19.27 0.27 -6.42
CA PRO A 352 18.81 -0.70 -5.43
C PRO A 352 17.77 -0.15 -4.43
N THR A 353 17.59 1.16 -4.41
CA THR A 353 16.61 1.92 -3.62
C THR A 353 15.24 2.06 -4.30
N THR A 354 14.99 1.31 -5.37
CA THR A 354 13.73 1.38 -6.13
C THR A 354 12.56 0.73 -5.38
N ALA A 355 11.37 1.33 -5.48
CA ALA A 355 10.09 0.77 -5.03
C ALA A 355 10.03 0.38 -3.54
N GLU A 356 9.86 1.37 -2.67
CA GLU A 356 9.56 1.16 -1.24
C GLU A 356 8.21 0.44 -1.04
N THR A 357 8.19 -0.56 -0.15
CA THR A 357 7.02 -1.42 0.10
C THR A 357 5.87 -0.70 0.82
N CYS A 358 6.14 0.26 1.73
CA CYS A 358 5.09 1.02 2.43
C CYS A 358 4.19 1.81 1.46
N ASN A 359 4.77 2.33 0.38
CA ASN A 359 4.04 3.06 -0.64
C ASN A 359 2.91 2.20 -1.21
N THR A 360 3.24 0.97 -1.55
CA THR A 360 2.29 0.01 -2.13
C THR A 360 1.27 -0.44 -1.10
N HIS A 361 1.67 -0.67 0.16
CA HIS A 361 0.74 -0.94 1.25
C HIS A 361 -0.34 0.15 1.36
N ASN A 362 0.05 1.43 1.34
CA ASN A 362 -0.89 2.54 1.43
C ASN A 362 -1.66 2.79 0.12
N MET A 363 -1.05 2.53 -1.04
CA MET A 363 -1.75 2.60 -2.33
C MET A 363 -2.85 1.54 -2.44
N LEU A 364 -2.64 0.32 -1.92
CA LEU A 364 -3.70 -0.70 -1.85
C LEU A 364 -4.85 -0.24 -0.95
N LYS A 365 -4.55 0.39 0.19
CA LYS A 365 -5.58 0.98 1.08
C LYS A 365 -6.37 2.10 0.38
N LEU A 366 -5.68 3.04 -0.27
CA LEU A 366 -6.32 4.09 -1.06
C LEU A 366 -7.20 3.48 -2.16
N THR A 367 -6.68 2.51 -2.90
CA THR A 367 -7.40 1.80 -3.97
C THR A 367 -8.68 1.14 -3.45
N ALA A 368 -8.64 0.53 -2.26
CA ALA A 368 -9.84 -0.02 -1.62
C ALA A 368 -10.88 1.07 -1.31
N ARG A 369 -10.48 2.25 -0.80
CA ARG A 369 -11.40 3.38 -0.57
C ARG A 369 -12.04 3.91 -1.85
N LEU A 370 -11.26 3.99 -2.93
CA LEU A 370 -11.80 4.38 -4.24
C LEU A 370 -12.72 3.29 -4.81
N PHE A 371 -12.41 2.03 -4.55
CA PHE A 371 -13.26 0.91 -4.96
C PHE A 371 -14.59 0.93 -4.21
N GLU A 372 -14.60 1.21 -2.91
CA GLU A 372 -15.83 1.39 -2.11
C GLU A 372 -16.78 2.40 -2.78
N ARG A 373 -16.24 3.50 -3.33
CA ARG A 373 -17.01 4.55 -4.00
C ARG A 373 -17.52 4.16 -5.39
N ASP A 374 -16.65 3.67 -6.28
CA ASP A 374 -16.95 3.59 -7.72
C ASP A 374 -17.03 2.15 -8.25
N ARG A 375 -16.39 1.19 -7.56
CA ARG A 375 -16.38 -0.25 -7.91
C ARG A 375 -15.89 -0.55 -9.34
N ARG A 376 -14.98 0.28 -9.86
CA ARG A 376 -14.40 0.08 -11.20
C ARG A 376 -13.40 -1.07 -11.22
N ALA A 377 -13.40 -1.85 -12.30
CA ALA A 377 -12.49 -2.97 -12.47
C ALA A 377 -11.01 -2.52 -12.56
N GLU A 378 -10.72 -1.33 -13.09
CA GLU A 378 -9.35 -0.78 -13.17
C GLU A 378 -8.67 -0.66 -11.79
N LEU A 379 -9.46 -0.34 -10.75
CA LEU A 379 -8.96 -0.26 -9.38
C LEU A 379 -8.58 -1.65 -8.89
N ALA A 380 -9.39 -2.66 -9.20
CA ALA A 380 -9.11 -4.04 -8.88
C ALA A 380 -7.95 -4.63 -9.72
N ASP A 381 -7.76 -4.18 -10.96
CA ASP A 381 -6.61 -4.54 -11.80
C ASP A 381 -5.29 -4.00 -11.21
N TYR A 382 -5.27 -2.73 -10.78
CA TYR A 382 -4.12 -2.18 -10.06
C TYR A 382 -3.89 -2.90 -8.73
N TYR A 383 -4.97 -3.16 -7.96
CA TYR A 383 -4.86 -3.88 -6.70
C TYR A 383 -4.22 -5.26 -6.89
N GLU A 384 -4.66 -6.03 -7.89
CA GLU A 384 -4.08 -7.32 -8.26
C GLU A 384 -2.60 -7.18 -8.63
N ARG A 385 -2.26 -6.23 -9.53
CA ARG A 385 -0.88 -5.98 -9.95
C ARG A 385 0.04 -5.70 -8.77
N ALA A 386 -0.31 -4.72 -7.94
CA ALA A 386 0.50 -4.26 -6.82
C ALA A 386 0.61 -5.31 -5.71
N LEU A 387 -0.49 -6.01 -5.41
CA LEU A 387 -0.51 -7.07 -4.41
C LEU A 387 0.37 -8.26 -4.81
N TYR A 388 0.21 -8.76 -6.04
CA TYR A 388 0.90 -9.98 -6.49
C TYR A 388 2.37 -9.72 -6.76
N ASN A 389 2.71 -8.56 -7.34
CA ASN A 389 4.06 -8.32 -7.87
C ASN A 389 4.94 -7.49 -6.94
N HIS A 390 4.39 -6.83 -5.92
CA HIS A 390 5.20 -6.08 -4.95
C HIS A 390 5.00 -6.59 -3.53
N VAL A 391 3.76 -6.55 -3.01
CA VAL A 391 3.50 -6.90 -1.60
C VAL A 391 3.76 -8.39 -1.32
N LEU A 392 3.29 -9.29 -2.19
CA LEU A 392 3.57 -10.71 -2.04
C LEU A 392 5.07 -11.00 -2.24
N ALA A 393 5.71 -10.31 -3.19
CA ALA A 393 7.13 -10.47 -3.49
C ALA A 393 8.06 -9.89 -2.42
N SER A 394 7.58 -8.97 -1.60
CA SER A 394 8.36 -8.38 -0.50
C SER A 394 8.48 -9.32 0.70
N VAL A 395 7.82 -10.49 0.69
CA VAL A 395 7.83 -11.46 1.80
C VAL A 395 8.40 -12.79 1.35
N ALA A 396 9.52 -13.20 1.95
CA ALA A 396 10.23 -14.42 1.58
C ALA A 396 9.40 -15.70 1.83
N PRO A 397 9.34 -16.65 0.87
CA PRO A 397 8.57 -17.90 0.96
C PRO A 397 9.05 -18.88 2.03
N ASP A 398 10.29 -18.73 2.50
CA ASP A 398 10.98 -19.71 3.35
C ASP A 398 11.03 -19.25 4.81
N SER A 399 11.25 -17.96 5.04
CA SER A 399 11.47 -17.36 6.35
C SER A 399 10.36 -16.39 6.77
N GLY A 400 9.59 -15.87 5.80
CA GLY A 400 8.66 -14.75 6.02
C GLY A 400 9.36 -13.40 6.20
N ALA A 401 10.68 -13.31 6.03
CA ALA A 401 11.41 -12.06 6.12
C ALA A 401 10.92 -11.04 5.08
N MET A 402 10.97 -9.77 5.42
CA MET A 402 10.36 -8.68 4.64
C MET A 402 11.44 -7.77 4.06
N THR A 403 11.12 -7.08 2.96
CA THR A 403 12.05 -6.14 2.31
C THR A 403 11.59 -4.69 2.47
N TYR A 404 12.53 -3.76 2.34
CA TYR A 404 12.21 -2.32 2.28
C TYR A 404 11.99 -1.90 0.83
N PHE A 405 13.07 -1.95 0.03
CA PHE A 405 13.09 -1.69 -1.41
C PHE A 405 12.93 -2.98 -2.22
N THR A 406 12.48 -2.85 -3.46
CA THR A 406 12.42 -3.93 -4.44
C THR A 406 13.18 -3.49 -5.70
N PRO A 407 14.49 -3.80 -5.79
CA PRO A 407 15.27 -3.44 -6.97
C PRO A 407 14.82 -4.20 -8.21
N PHE A 408 15.18 -3.73 -9.40
CA PHE A 408 14.69 -4.32 -10.66
C PHE A 408 15.74 -4.68 -11.71
N HIS A 409 17.02 -4.37 -11.50
CA HIS A 409 18.02 -4.48 -12.57
C HIS A 409 19.40 -4.95 -12.07
N GLY A 410 19.62 -6.27 -12.00
CA GLY A 410 20.92 -6.86 -11.69
C GLY A 410 21.27 -6.89 -10.19
N ASP A 411 20.44 -6.30 -9.35
CA ASP A 411 20.56 -6.26 -7.90
C ASP A 411 19.83 -7.42 -7.22
N PHE A 412 19.87 -7.43 -5.89
CA PHE A 412 19.17 -8.38 -5.03
C PHE A 412 18.47 -7.63 -3.88
N ARG A 413 17.47 -8.27 -3.26
CA ARG A 413 16.74 -7.69 -2.13
C ARG A 413 17.52 -7.84 -0.82
N THR A 414 17.48 -6.80 0.01
CA THR A 414 17.87 -6.89 1.43
C THR A 414 16.64 -7.19 2.29
N TYR A 415 16.73 -8.22 3.14
CA TYR A 415 15.70 -8.57 4.11
C TYR A 415 15.96 -7.92 5.47
N LEU A 416 14.92 -7.34 6.05
CA LEU A 416 15.05 -6.45 7.20
C LEU A 416 15.28 -7.21 8.51
N ASN A 417 16.22 -6.72 9.31
CA ASN A 417 16.49 -7.18 10.68
C ASN A 417 16.17 -6.14 11.77
N GLY A 418 15.58 -5.00 11.39
CA GLY A 418 15.34 -3.85 12.27
C GLY A 418 13.88 -3.40 12.26
N SER A 419 13.59 -2.35 13.01
CA SER A 419 12.23 -1.82 13.25
C SER A 419 11.86 -0.64 12.34
N TYR A 420 12.02 -0.80 11.03
CA TYR A 420 11.72 0.23 10.02
C TYR A 420 10.21 0.38 9.76
N CYS A 421 9.80 1.43 9.03
CA CYS A 421 8.42 1.57 8.55
C CYS A 421 7.97 0.35 7.72
N CYS A 422 8.82 -0.17 6.83
CA CYS A 422 8.53 -1.37 6.03
C CYS A 422 8.51 -2.67 6.86
N THR A 423 9.15 -2.70 8.03
CA THR A 423 8.95 -3.79 9.00
C THR A 423 7.53 -3.73 9.56
N GLY A 424 7.05 -2.54 9.91
CA GLY A 424 5.70 -2.30 10.40
C GLY A 424 4.61 -2.64 9.37
N SER A 425 4.68 -2.07 8.17
CA SER A 425 3.71 -2.40 7.10
C SER A 425 3.84 -3.84 6.61
N GLY A 426 5.06 -4.40 6.60
CA GLY A 426 5.33 -5.77 6.20
C GLY A 426 4.65 -6.81 7.09
N ILE A 427 4.66 -6.63 8.42
CA ILE A 427 3.95 -7.54 9.33
C ILE A 427 2.43 -7.42 9.23
N GLU A 428 1.92 -6.24 8.82
CA GLU A 428 0.50 -6.07 8.54
C GLU A 428 0.07 -6.77 7.25
N ASN A 429 0.88 -6.69 6.18
CA ASN A 429 0.50 -7.13 4.84
C ASN A 429 -0.04 -8.57 4.78
N THR A 430 0.60 -9.52 5.48
CA THR A 430 0.19 -10.93 5.42
C THR A 430 -1.13 -11.23 6.12
N ALA A 431 -1.47 -10.43 7.15
CA ALA A 431 -2.77 -10.48 7.81
C ALA A 431 -3.89 -9.86 6.96
N ARG A 432 -3.54 -9.13 5.89
CA ARG A 432 -4.43 -8.33 5.05
C ARG A 432 -4.64 -8.88 3.64
N TYR A 433 -4.03 -10.02 3.30
CA TYR A 433 -4.16 -10.64 1.97
C TYR A 433 -5.59 -11.03 1.57
N ASN A 434 -6.49 -11.13 2.53
CA ASN A 434 -7.92 -11.36 2.29
C ASN A 434 -8.69 -10.08 1.93
N GLU A 435 -8.12 -8.90 2.20
CA GLU A 435 -8.67 -7.62 1.79
C GLU A 435 -8.58 -7.46 0.28
N GLY A 436 -9.54 -6.75 -0.29
CA GLY A 436 -9.59 -6.56 -1.73
C GLY A 436 -10.18 -7.74 -2.50
N ILE A 437 -10.25 -8.95 -1.93
CA ILE A 437 -10.83 -10.13 -2.61
C ILE A 437 -12.32 -9.90 -2.91
N TYR A 438 -13.07 -9.47 -1.91
CA TYR A 438 -14.52 -9.28 -2.01
C TYR A 438 -14.94 -7.91 -1.49
N PHE A 439 -15.93 -7.32 -2.15
CA PHE A 439 -16.70 -6.17 -1.64
C PHE A 439 -18.18 -6.46 -1.78
N HIS A 440 -19.00 -5.84 -0.95
CA HIS A 440 -20.45 -6.01 -1.03
C HIS A 440 -21.22 -4.71 -0.83
N LYS A 441 -22.43 -4.70 -1.37
CA LYS A 441 -23.42 -3.66 -1.19
C LYS A 441 -24.80 -4.26 -1.43
N ASP A 442 -25.73 -4.05 -0.50
CA ASP A 442 -27.10 -4.55 -0.61
C ASP A 442 -27.20 -6.05 -0.93
N ASP A 443 -27.53 -6.42 -2.17
CA ASP A 443 -27.61 -7.78 -2.69
C ASP A 443 -26.57 -8.08 -3.79
N ALA A 444 -25.54 -7.24 -3.92
CA ALA A 444 -24.45 -7.38 -4.86
C ALA A 444 -23.12 -7.70 -4.15
N LEU A 445 -22.38 -8.66 -4.71
CA LEU A 445 -21.03 -9.03 -4.32
C LEU A 445 -20.09 -8.78 -5.51
N TRP A 446 -19.00 -8.06 -5.30
CA TRP A 446 -17.90 -7.97 -6.26
C TRP A 446 -16.82 -8.96 -5.86
N VAL A 447 -16.48 -9.86 -6.79
CA VAL A 447 -15.37 -10.80 -6.69
C VAL A 447 -14.23 -10.22 -7.52
N ASN A 448 -13.28 -9.61 -6.83
CA ASN A 448 -12.19 -8.83 -7.43
C ASN A 448 -10.93 -9.67 -7.60
N LEU A 449 -10.49 -10.38 -6.56
CA LEU A 449 -9.27 -11.18 -6.61
C LEU A 449 -9.60 -12.67 -6.61
N TYR A 450 -8.87 -13.42 -7.41
CA TYR A 450 -9.04 -14.85 -7.55
C TYR A 450 -8.00 -15.59 -6.70
N ILE A 451 -8.13 -15.43 -5.38
CA ILE A 451 -7.29 -16.07 -4.37
C ILE A 451 -8.12 -17.14 -3.64
N PRO A 452 -7.62 -18.39 -3.49
CA PRO A 452 -8.31 -19.43 -2.74
C PRO A 452 -8.77 -18.96 -1.36
N SER A 453 -10.08 -18.96 -1.15
CA SER A 453 -10.68 -18.38 0.05
C SER A 453 -12.10 -18.91 0.31
N GLU A 454 -12.55 -18.81 1.55
CA GLU A 454 -13.94 -19.02 1.93
C GLU A 454 -14.51 -17.72 2.51
N LEU A 455 -15.57 -17.22 1.88
CA LEU A 455 -16.31 -16.03 2.28
C LEU A 455 -17.56 -16.43 3.05
N SER A 456 -17.70 -15.93 4.27
CA SER A 456 -18.94 -15.93 5.06
C SER A 456 -19.63 -14.57 4.94
N TRP A 457 -20.51 -14.41 3.94
CA TRP A 457 -21.31 -13.20 3.76
C TRP A 457 -22.57 -13.24 4.65
N ARG A 458 -22.36 -12.88 5.93
CA ARG A 458 -23.38 -12.97 7.00
C ARG A 458 -24.66 -12.20 6.66
N GLN A 459 -24.54 -11.01 6.06
CA GLN A 459 -25.66 -10.13 5.70
C GLN A 459 -26.56 -10.72 4.61
N ALA A 460 -26.06 -11.61 3.76
CA ALA A 460 -26.86 -12.35 2.78
C ALA A 460 -27.18 -13.80 3.22
N GLY A 461 -26.58 -14.26 4.31
CA GLY A 461 -26.68 -15.65 4.76
C GLY A 461 -25.93 -16.65 3.87
N ILE A 462 -25.03 -16.18 3.00
CA ILE A 462 -24.32 -16.98 1.99
C ILE A 462 -22.92 -17.35 2.47
N VAL A 463 -22.48 -18.57 2.18
CA VAL A 463 -21.08 -18.98 2.24
C VAL A 463 -20.61 -19.38 0.84
N LEU A 464 -19.57 -18.72 0.34
CA LEU A 464 -18.94 -19.03 -0.94
C LEU A 464 -17.53 -19.55 -0.72
N ARG A 465 -17.15 -20.59 -1.45
CA ARG A 465 -15.78 -21.11 -1.50
C ARG A 465 -15.18 -20.86 -2.87
N GLN A 466 -14.06 -20.16 -2.91
CA GLN A 466 -13.23 -19.91 -4.09
C GLN A 466 -12.01 -20.82 -4.08
N GLN A 467 -11.75 -21.46 -5.22
CA GLN A 467 -10.59 -22.31 -5.46
C GLN A 467 -9.97 -22.02 -6.83
N GLY A 468 -8.73 -22.48 -7.04
CA GLY A 468 -7.94 -22.22 -8.23
C GLY A 468 -6.86 -21.17 -7.97
N ASP A 469 -5.73 -21.30 -8.67
CA ASP A 469 -4.62 -20.35 -8.64
C ASP A 469 -4.36 -19.77 -10.04
N ILE A 470 -4.90 -18.58 -10.29
CA ILE A 470 -4.72 -17.89 -11.57
C ILE A 470 -3.26 -17.51 -11.85
N THR A 471 -2.37 -17.52 -10.84
CA THR A 471 -0.92 -17.30 -11.05
C THR A 471 -0.23 -18.50 -11.66
N ARG A 472 -0.88 -19.68 -11.60
CA ARG A 472 -0.41 -20.94 -12.16
C ARG A 472 -1.22 -21.40 -13.37
N GLY A 473 -2.18 -20.59 -13.82
CA GLY A 473 -3.04 -20.88 -14.97
C GLY A 473 -4.24 -21.77 -14.64
N ASP A 474 -4.51 -22.04 -13.37
CA ASP A 474 -5.67 -22.83 -12.96
C ASP A 474 -6.98 -22.04 -13.15
N PRO A 475 -8.08 -22.71 -13.52
CA PRO A 475 -9.40 -22.07 -13.59
C PRO A 475 -9.90 -21.70 -12.20
N VAL A 476 -10.73 -20.66 -12.13
CA VAL A 476 -11.38 -20.23 -10.90
C VAL A 476 -12.67 -21.02 -10.73
N ARG A 477 -12.85 -21.61 -9.54
CA ARG A 477 -14.09 -22.27 -9.14
C ARG A 477 -14.69 -21.58 -7.91
N LEU A 478 -15.92 -21.10 -8.04
CA LEU A 478 -16.74 -20.62 -6.93
C LEU A 478 -17.83 -21.64 -6.64
N THR A 479 -17.90 -22.12 -5.40
CA THR A 479 -18.93 -23.06 -4.94
C THR A 479 -19.79 -22.39 -3.87
N VAL A 480 -21.10 -22.47 -4.02
CA VAL A 480 -22.05 -22.04 -3.00
C VAL A 480 -22.15 -23.12 -1.92
N VAL A 481 -21.42 -22.93 -0.82
CA VAL A 481 -21.42 -23.88 0.31
C VAL A 481 -22.72 -23.76 1.10
N LYS A 482 -23.17 -22.53 1.34
CA LYS A 482 -24.45 -22.22 1.99
C LYS A 482 -25.20 -21.17 1.19
N PRO A 483 -26.45 -21.42 0.79
CA PRO A 483 -27.26 -20.45 0.04
C PRO A 483 -27.92 -19.44 0.98
N GLY A 484 -28.20 -18.26 0.44
CA GLY A 484 -29.00 -17.23 1.08
C GLY A 484 -30.49 -17.41 0.79
N ALA A 485 -31.35 -16.64 1.46
CA ALA A 485 -32.80 -16.71 1.27
C ALA A 485 -33.30 -15.97 0.01
N ARG A 486 -32.50 -15.05 -0.54
CA ARG A 486 -32.86 -14.16 -1.64
C ARG A 486 -31.89 -14.28 -2.81
N ALA A 487 -32.32 -13.81 -3.98
CA ALA A 487 -31.42 -13.64 -5.10
C ALA A 487 -30.33 -12.62 -4.78
N VAL A 488 -29.10 -12.92 -5.17
CA VAL A 488 -27.97 -11.99 -5.10
C VAL A 488 -27.25 -11.95 -6.45
N THR A 489 -26.61 -10.82 -6.72
CA THR A 489 -25.78 -10.61 -7.90
C THR A 489 -24.32 -10.89 -7.54
N LEU A 490 -23.68 -11.81 -8.26
CA LEU A 490 -22.22 -11.97 -8.24
C LEU A 490 -21.62 -11.21 -9.42
N ASN A 491 -20.83 -10.19 -9.17
CA ASN A 491 -20.05 -9.45 -10.16
C ASN A 491 -18.63 -10.06 -10.19
N LEU A 492 -18.33 -10.85 -11.21
CA LEU A 492 -17.03 -11.50 -11.39
C LEU A 492 -16.13 -10.64 -12.26
N ARG A 493 -14.97 -10.20 -11.75
CA ARG A 493 -14.05 -9.36 -12.53
C ARG A 493 -13.52 -10.10 -13.75
N VAL A 494 -13.51 -9.44 -14.90
CA VAL A 494 -12.72 -9.85 -16.07
C VAL A 494 -11.45 -8.98 -16.08
N PRO A 495 -10.27 -9.53 -15.72
CA PRO A 495 -9.05 -8.74 -15.60
C PRO A 495 -8.58 -8.12 -16.91
N ALA A 496 -7.87 -6.99 -16.84
CA ALA A 496 -7.27 -6.35 -18.02
C ALA A 496 -6.28 -7.22 -18.79
N TRP A 497 -5.62 -8.19 -18.14
CA TRP A 497 -4.56 -9.01 -18.73
C TRP A 497 -5.04 -10.22 -19.54
N VAL A 498 -6.34 -10.51 -19.56
CA VAL A 498 -6.87 -11.71 -20.23
C VAL A 498 -6.51 -11.70 -21.71
N ALA A 499 -5.87 -12.78 -22.17
CA ALA A 499 -5.28 -12.87 -23.52
C ALA A 499 -6.15 -13.67 -24.51
N GLY A 500 -7.34 -14.11 -24.11
CA GLY A 500 -8.19 -14.96 -24.94
C GLY A 500 -9.64 -14.99 -24.49
N ARG A 501 -10.41 -15.92 -25.04
CA ARG A 501 -11.85 -16.03 -24.76
C ARG A 501 -12.09 -16.46 -23.31
N VAL A 502 -12.67 -15.56 -22.52
CA VAL A 502 -13.23 -15.89 -21.20
C VAL A 502 -14.38 -16.87 -21.37
N THR A 503 -14.43 -17.92 -20.54
CA THR A 503 -15.55 -18.85 -20.52
C THR A 503 -16.10 -19.00 -19.11
N LEU A 504 -17.42 -19.09 -19.02
CA LEU A 504 -18.16 -19.24 -17.78
C LEU A 504 -19.10 -20.44 -17.88
N ARG A 505 -19.11 -21.30 -16.86
CA ARG A 505 -20.09 -22.38 -16.71
C ARG A 505 -20.75 -22.28 -15.35
N ILE A 506 -22.05 -22.58 -15.32
CA ILE A 506 -22.80 -22.76 -14.07
C ILE A 506 -23.34 -24.18 -14.06
N ASN A 507 -22.95 -24.97 -13.06
CA ASN A 507 -23.29 -26.39 -12.96
C ASN A 507 -22.97 -27.17 -14.25
N GLY A 508 -21.76 -26.93 -14.80
CA GLY A 508 -21.27 -27.52 -16.05
C GLY A 508 -21.86 -26.92 -17.34
N LYS A 509 -22.95 -26.15 -17.27
CA LYS A 509 -23.62 -25.56 -18.44
C LYS A 509 -22.97 -24.24 -18.86
N PRO A 510 -22.47 -24.10 -20.11
CA PRO A 510 -21.94 -22.84 -20.62
C PRO A 510 -22.93 -21.69 -20.48
N GLN A 511 -22.44 -20.53 -20.07
CA GLN A 511 -23.22 -19.29 -20.05
C GLN A 511 -22.73 -18.37 -21.16
N PRO A 512 -23.64 -17.70 -21.91
CA PRO A 512 -23.25 -16.60 -22.76
C PRO A 512 -22.76 -15.45 -21.88
N VAL A 513 -21.54 -14.99 -22.11
CA VAL A 513 -20.96 -13.85 -21.41
C VAL A 513 -20.35 -12.92 -22.43
N ASP A 514 -20.68 -11.63 -22.32
CA ASP A 514 -19.93 -10.57 -22.97
C ASP A 514 -18.87 -10.10 -21.98
N ALA A 515 -17.66 -10.65 -22.14
CA ALA A 515 -16.56 -10.46 -21.22
C ALA A 515 -15.50 -9.58 -21.90
N GLN A 516 -15.44 -8.32 -21.49
CA GLN A 516 -14.42 -7.38 -21.95
C GLN A 516 -13.33 -7.22 -20.88
N PRO A 517 -12.06 -7.04 -21.25
CA PRO A 517 -11.00 -6.74 -20.28
C PRO A 517 -11.35 -5.54 -19.39
N SER A 518 -11.01 -5.61 -18.11
CA SER A 518 -11.33 -4.60 -17.10
C SER A 518 -12.83 -4.30 -16.98
N THR A 519 -13.66 -5.35 -16.86
CA THR A 519 -15.10 -5.23 -16.61
C THR A 519 -15.59 -6.26 -15.57
N TYR A 520 -16.91 -6.35 -15.35
CA TYR A 520 -17.53 -7.37 -14.51
C TYR A 520 -18.62 -8.13 -15.27
N ILE A 521 -18.64 -9.45 -15.10
CA ILE A 521 -19.77 -10.30 -15.48
C ILE A 521 -20.75 -10.34 -14.30
N ALA A 522 -21.94 -9.78 -14.48
CA ALA A 522 -22.98 -9.77 -13.45
C ALA A 522 -23.90 -11.00 -13.55
N LEU A 523 -23.96 -11.79 -12.48
CA LEU A 523 -24.77 -13.01 -12.39
C LEU A 523 -25.79 -12.90 -11.26
N ARG A 524 -27.03 -12.51 -11.59
CA ARG A 524 -28.12 -12.43 -10.61
C ARG A 524 -28.93 -13.72 -10.57
N ARG A 525 -28.87 -14.44 -9.44
CA ARG A 525 -29.60 -15.70 -9.24
C ARG A 525 -30.01 -15.90 -7.79
N GLN A 526 -31.04 -16.72 -7.57
CA GLN A 526 -31.27 -17.37 -6.28
C GLN A 526 -30.38 -18.61 -6.22
N TRP A 527 -29.18 -18.43 -5.68
CA TRP A 527 -28.16 -19.47 -5.57
C TRP A 527 -28.58 -20.58 -4.61
N ARG A 528 -28.21 -21.81 -4.94
CA ARG A 528 -28.49 -23.03 -4.15
C ARG A 528 -27.21 -23.63 -3.60
N ALA A 529 -27.33 -24.37 -2.50
CA ALA A 529 -26.22 -25.17 -1.99
C ALA A 529 -25.71 -26.11 -3.09
N GLY A 530 -24.40 -26.14 -3.30
CA GLY A 530 -23.76 -26.96 -4.32
C GLY A 530 -23.76 -26.36 -5.73
N ASP A 531 -24.32 -25.16 -5.95
CA ASP A 531 -24.12 -24.46 -7.22
C ASP A 531 -22.61 -24.18 -7.41
N VAL A 532 -22.11 -24.50 -8.60
CA VAL A 532 -20.72 -24.30 -9.00
C VAL A 532 -20.65 -23.34 -10.18
N ILE A 533 -19.82 -22.32 -10.03
CA ILE A 533 -19.44 -21.39 -11.10
C ILE A 533 -17.97 -21.66 -11.45
N ASP A 534 -17.72 -22.15 -12.65
CA ASP A 534 -16.37 -22.29 -13.20
C ASP A 534 -16.10 -21.13 -14.17
N LEU A 535 -15.05 -20.36 -13.90
CA LEU A 535 -14.59 -19.22 -14.69
C LEU A 535 -13.16 -19.50 -15.19
N THR A 536 -12.98 -19.50 -16.50
CA THR A 536 -11.66 -19.62 -17.13
C THR A 536 -11.22 -18.26 -17.65
N LEU A 537 -10.05 -17.82 -17.20
CA LEU A 537 -9.40 -16.56 -17.57
C LEU A 537 -8.08 -16.88 -18.29
N PRO A 538 -8.06 -16.92 -19.63
CA PRO A 538 -6.85 -17.28 -20.37
C PRO A 538 -5.70 -16.30 -20.10
N ALA A 539 -4.62 -16.80 -19.49
CA ALA A 539 -3.37 -16.07 -19.35
C ALA A 539 -2.53 -16.18 -20.63
N GLY A 540 -1.72 -15.16 -20.90
CA GLY A 540 -0.80 -15.13 -22.02
C GLY A 540 0.45 -14.35 -21.66
N LEU A 541 1.53 -14.62 -22.40
CA LEU A 541 2.76 -13.83 -22.34
C LEU A 541 2.51 -12.46 -22.95
N ARG A 542 2.95 -11.42 -22.25
CA ARG A 542 2.90 -10.03 -22.72
C ARG A 542 4.13 -9.28 -22.24
N LEU A 543 4.48 -8.22 -22.94
CA LEU A 543 5.47 -7.26 -22.49
C LEU A 543 4.83 -5.90 -22.27
N GLU A 544 5.43 -5.12 -21.38
CA GLU A 544 5.14 -3.69 -21.21
C GLU A 544 6.44 -2.90 -21.38
N GLN A 545 6.37 -1.80 -22.12
CA GLN A 545 7.47 -0.87 -22.29
C GLN A 545 7.50 0.12 -21.11
N ALA A 546 8.69 0.48 -20.67
CA ALA A 546 8.86 1.55 -19.68
C ALA A 546 8.36 2.88 -20.26
N MET A 547 7.79 3.73 -19.41
CA MET A 547 7.20 5.02 -19.79
C MET A 547 8.19 5.97 -20.48
N ASP A 548 9.46 5.95 -20.07
CA ASP A 548 10.52 6.86 -20.51
C ASP A 548 11.54 6.23 -21.47
N ASP A 549 11.57 4.91 -21.61
CA ASP A 549 12.43 4.19 -22.56
C ASP A 549 11.71 2.99 -23.18
N ALA A 550 11.20 3.16 -24.41
CA ALA A 550 10.49 2.12 -25.15
C ALA A 550 11.36 0.88 -25.49
N SER A 551 12.68 0.98 -25.37
CA SER A 551 13.60 -0.16 -25.52
C SER A 551 13.77 -0.96 -24.23
N THR A 552 13.33 -0.44 -23.10
CA THR A 552 13.31 -1.14 -21.82
C THR A 552 11.94 -1.74 -21.57
N VAL A 553 11.87 -3.05 -21.36
CA VAL A 553 10.63 -3.82 -21.26
C VAL A 553 10.58 -4.69 -20.00
N SER A 554 9.37 -4.93 -19.53
CA SER A 554 9.06 -5.89 -18.47
C SER A 554 8.14 -6.99 -19.00
N LEU A 555 8.23 -8.19 -18.45
CA LEU A 555 7.57 -9.39 -18.98
C LEU A 555 6.52 -9.89 -18.00
N PHE A 556 5.35 -10.27 -18.51
CA PHE A 556 4.27 -10.81 -17.69
C PHE A 556 3.69 -12.08 -18.29
N HIS A 557 3.13 -12.92 -17.42
CA HIS A 557 2.22 -14.00 -17.77
C HIS A 557 0.91 -13.82 -16.98
N GLY A 558 -0.15 -13.37 -17.68
CA GLY A 558 -1.39 -12.94 -17.03
C GLY A 558 -1.16 -11.79 -16.03
N PRO A 559 -1.52 -11.93 -14.73
CA PRO A 559 -1.30 -10.88 -13.73
C PRO A 559 0.13 -10.82 -13.21
N VAL A 560 0.95 -11.83 -13.51
CA VAL A 560 2.23 -12.07 -12.83
C VAL A 560 3.38 -11.47 -13.60
N LEU A 561 4.16 -10.61 -12.93
CA LEU A 561 5.42 -10.06 -13.41
C LEU A 561 6.52 -11.12 -13.29
N LEU A 562 7.25 -11.31 -14.38
CA LEU A 562 8.34 -12.27 -14.48
C LEU A 562 9.68 -11.59 -14.22
N ALA A 563 10.57 -12.30 -13.52
CA ALA A 563 11.92 -11.87 -13.20
C ALA A 563 12.93 -12.96 -13.56
N GLY A 564 14.07 -12.55 -14.12
CA GLY A 564 15.11 -13.47 -14.58
C GLY A 564 16.12 -13.81 -13.50
N GLU A 565 16.51 -15.09 -13.44
CA GLU A 565 17.52 -15.62 -12.54
C GLU A 565 18.93 -15.17 -12.97
N LEU A 566 19.62 -14.37 -12.16
CA LEU A 566 20.99 -13.90 -12.41
C LEU A 566 22.02 -14.45 -11.41
N GLY A 567 21.62 -15.44 -10.60
CA GLY A 567 22.51 -16.14 -9.66
C GLY A 567 22.89 -15.31 -8.43
N ARG A 568 24.00 -15.66 -7.77
CA ARG A 568 24.40 -15.09 -6.47
C ARG A 568 25.78 -14.42 -6.49
N GLN A 569 26.33 -14.13 -7.66
CA GLN A 569 27.69 -13.61 -7.79
C GLN A 569 27.85 -12.29 -7.01
N GLY A 570 28.87 -12.22 -6.15
CA GLY A 570 29.18 -11.02 -5.37
C GLY A 570 28.13 -10.66 -4.30
N MET A 571 27.16 -11.54 -4.02
CA MET A 571 26.27 -11.35 -2.87
C MET A 571 26.99 -11.65 -1.56
N PRO A 572 26.60 -11.00 -0.45
CA PRO A 572 27.06 -11.36 0.88
C PRO A 572 26.61 -12.78 1.26
N ALA A 573 27.22 -13.36 2.30
CA ALA A 573 26.81 -14.66 2.83
C ALA A 573 25.38 -14.67 3.39
N SER A 574 24.89 -13.51 3.84
CA SER A 574 23.52 -13.27 4.28
C SER A 574 23.00 -11.99 3.64
N ASP A 575 21.80 -12.06 3.08
CA ASP A 575 21.05 -10.91 2.54
C ASP A 575 20.06 -10.32 3.58
N VAL A 576 20.14 -10.78 4.84
CA VAL A 576 19.45 -10.16 5.98
C VAL A 576 20.32 -9.06 6.59
N GLY A 577 19.78 -7.85 6.74
CA GLY A 577 20.50 -6.69 7.25
C GLY A 577 19.66 -5.43 7.44
N ASP A 578 20.37 -4.32 7.69
CA ASP A 578 19.80 -2.97 7.68
C ASP A 578 19.21 -2.62 6.31
N LYS A 579 18.21 -1.73 6.22
CA LYS A 579 17.59 -1.37 4.93
C LYS A 579 18.60 -0.83 3.91
N ASP A 580 19.66 -0.17 4.41
CA ASP A 580 20.72 0.41 3.58
C ASP A 580 21.93 -0.52 3.45
N ALA A 581 21.86 -1.72 4.04
CA ALA A 581 22.88 -2.72 3.86
C ALA A 581 22.98 -3.09 2.38
N TRP A 582 24.22 -3.11 1.89
CA TRP A 582 24.57 -3.56 0.56
C TRP A 582 24.13 -2.69 -0.62
N LEU A 583 23.53 -1.51 -0.40
CA LEU A 583 23.19 -0.57 -1.48
C LEU A 583 24.39 -0.08 -2.32
N LYS A 584 25.62 -0.29 -1.83
CA LYS A 584 26.87 0.05 -2.53
C LYS A 584 27.46 -1.11 -3.32
N ILE A 585 26.92 -2.33 -3.19
CA ILE A 585 27.35 -3.45 -4.02
C ILE A 585 26.82 -3.22 -5.43
N ALA A 586 27.69 -3.28 -6.42
CA ALA A 586 27.28 -3.07 -7.81
C ALA A 586 26.30 -4.16 -8.27
N ALA A 587 25.33 -3.76 -9.10
CA ALA A 587 24.50 -4.65 -9.88
C ALA A 587 25.36 -5.52 -10.80
N VAL A 588 24.92 -6.75 -11.09
CA VAL A 588 25.52 -7.53 -12.18
C VAL A 588 24.96 -7.07 -13.53
N PRO A 589 25.72 -7.24 -14.63
CA PRO A 589 25.19 -6.95 -15.95
C PRO A 589 23.89 -7.73 -16.23
N VAL A 590 22.87 -7.03 -16.72
CA VAL A 590 21.64 -7.67 -17.21
C VAL A 590 21.77 -7.86 -18.72
N PRO A 591 21.74 -9.10 -19.23
CA PRO A 591 21.89 -9.34 -20.66
C PRO A 591 20.70 -8.83 -21.48
N ASP A 592 20.99 -8.16 -22.59
CA ASP A 592 19.97 -7.70 -23.54
C ASP A 592 19.22 -8.87 -24.18
N ILE A 593 17.94 -8.65 -24.43
CA ILE A 593 17.11 -9.52 -25.28
C ILE A 593 17.32 -9.06 -26.73
N VAL A 594 17.84 -9.97 -27.56
CA VAL A 594 17.87 -9.79 -29.02
C VAL A 594 16.80 -10.68 -29.63
N GLY A 595 15.64 -10.10 -29.92
CA GLY A 595 14.47 -10.81 -30.40
C GLY A 595 14.24 -10.65 -31.90
N LYS A 596 13.58 -11.64 -32.51
CA LYS A 596 13.09 -11.56 -33.90
C LYS A 596 11.83 -10.68 -34.04
N SER A 597 11.12 -10.44 -32.93
CA SER A 597 9.88 -9.66 -32.88
C SER A 597 9.65 -9.09 -31.46
N GLY A 598 8.64 -8.24 -31.32
CA GLY A 598 8.12 -7.77 -30.04
C GLY A 598 7.17 -8.74 -29.33
N ASN A 599 6.98 -9.97 -29.83
CA ASN A 599 6.14 -10.97 -29.16
C ASN A 599 7.00 -11.88 -28.26
N PRO A 600 6.81 -11.88 -26.93
CA PRO A 600 7.60 -12.72 -26.03
C PRO A 600 7.51 -14.22 -26.32
N ALA A 601 6.40 -14.71 -26.89
CA ALA A 601 6.25 -16.13 -27.23
C ALA A 601 7.26 -16.63 -28.28
N ASP A 602 7.87 -15.73 -29.05
CA ASP A 602 8.86 -16.10 -30.07
C ASP A 602 10.21 -16.47 -29.45
N TRP A 603 10.55 -15.85 -28.31
CA TRP A 603 11.84 -15.98 -27.64
C TRP A 603 11.75 -16.45 -26.18
N LEU A 604 10.58 -16.84 -25.70
CA LEU A 604 10.36 -17.59 -24.47
C LEU A 604 9.77 -18.97 -24.77
N ALA A 605 10.22 -19.98 -24.03
CA ALA A 605 9.62 -21.31 -24.01
C ALA A 605 9.25 -21.70 -22.58
N PRO A 606 8.12 -22.39 -22.34
CA PRO A 606 7.80 -22.90 -21.00
C PRO A 606 8.90 -23.81 -20.46
N VAL A 607 9.16 -23.75 -19.15
CA VAL A 607 10.05 -24.69 -18.47
C VAL A 607 9.29 -25.99 -18.20
N PRO A 608 9.80 -27.16 -18.62
CA PRO A 608 9.14 -28.43 -18.35
C PRO A 608 8.91 -28.64 -16.84
N GLY A 609 7.67 -28.97 -16.46
CA GLY A 609 7.29 -29.23 -15.07
C GLY A 609 6.99 -27.98 -14.22
N ASP A 610 7.18 -26.77 -14.76
CA ASP A 610 6.77 -25.52 -14.10
C ASP A 610 5.95 -24.64 -15.07
N PRO A 611 4.61 -24.63 -14.94
CA PRO A 611 3.73 -23.87 -15.85
C PRO A 611 3.83 -22.35 -15.69
N SER A 612 4.54 -21.87 -14.67
CA SER A 612 4.70 -20.43 -14.40
C SER A 612 6.05 -19.86 -14.81
N ALA A 613 7.00 -20.73 -15.20
CA ALA A 613 8.35 -20.36 -15.56
C ALA A 613 8.60 -20.51 -17.06
N PHE A 614 9.41 -19.61 -17.59
CA PHE A 614 9.81 -19.60 -18.99
C PHE A 614 11.33 -19.50 -19.11
N ARG A 615 11.89 -19.98 -20.21
CA ARG A 615 13.30 -19.87 -20.54
C ARG A 615 13.46 -19.09 -21.82
N PHE A 616 14.37 -18.13 -21.81
CA PHE A 616 14.79 -17.45 -23.02
C PHE A 616 15.39 -18.43 -24.02
N LYS A 617 14.90 -18.40 -25.25
CA LYS A 617 15.39 -19.14 -26.42
C LYS A 617 15.57 -18.16 -27.59
N ASP A 618 16.59 -18.35 -28.41
CA ASP A 618 16.84 -17.49 -29.58
C ASP A 618 16.88 -15.98 -29.23
N ALA A 619 17.31 -15.64 -28.01
CA ALA A 619 17.20 -14.31 -27.41
C ALA A 619 18.55 -13.56 -27.31
N GLY A 620 19.55 -13.99 -28.08
CA GLY A 620 20.90 -13.42 -28.04
C GLY A 620 21.57 -13.59 -26.66
N PRO A 621 22.15 -12.54 -26.06
CA PRO A 621 22.82 -12.61 -24.76
C PRO A 621 21.95 -13.15 -23.61
N ALA A 622 20.64 -12.92 -23.63
CA ALA A 622 19.72 -13.44 -22.62
C ALA A 622 19.41 -14.94 -22.74
N ASN A 623 19.86 -15.60 -23.81
CA ASN A 623 19.51 -16.99 -24.10
C ASN A 623 19.87 -17.95 -22.95
N GLY A 624 18.92 -18.80 -22.57
CA GLY A 624 19.07 -19.78 -21.51
C GLY A 624 18.68 -19.30 -20.11
N ILE A 625 18.55 -17.99 -19.88
CA ILE A 625 18.08 -17.45 -18.59
C ILE A 625 16.63 -17.89 -18.35
N VAL A 626 16.33 -18.29 -17.12
CA VAL A 626 14.98 -18.64 -16.69
C VAL A 626 14.33 -17.40 -16.09
N VAL A 627 13.10 -17.11 -16.50
CA VAL A 627 12.24 -16.11 -15.89
C VAL A 627 11.09 -16.79 -15.15
N ARG A 628 10.78 -16.31 -13.94
CA ARG A 628 9.75 -16.86 -13.04
C ARG A 628 8.94 -15.73 -12.42
N PRO A 629 7.80 -16.01 -11.78
CA PRO A 629 7.10 -15.02 -10.97
C PRO A 629 8.05 -14.29 -10.00
N LEU A 630 8.00 -12.96 -9.99
CA LEU A 630 8.84 -12.12 -9.14
C LEU A 630 8.71 -12.46 -7.64
N PHE A 631 7.53 -12.95 -7.23
CA PHE A 631 7.24 -13.39 -5.86
C PHE A 631 7.76 -14.79 -5.50
N ASP A 632 8.28 -15.55 -6.46
CA ASP A 632 8.96 -16.83 -6.24
C ASP A 632 10.49 -16.67 -6.23
N LEU A 633 10.99 -15.52 -6.70
CA LEU A 633 12.41 -15.26 -6.86
C LEU A 633 12.99 -14.55 -5.62
N HIS A 634 13.69 -15.30 -4.78
CA HIS A 634 14.29 -14.82 -3.52
C HIS A 634 15.75 -15.29 -3.38
N HIS A 635 16.51 -14.60 -2.53
CA HIS A 635 17.90 -14.91 -2.18
C HIS A 635 18.83 -15.05 -3.39
N GLN A 636 18.67 -14.19 -4.39
CA GLN A 636 19.50 -14.14 -5.59
C GLN A 636 19.38 -12.79 -6.28
N ARG A 637 20.29 -12.52 -7.21
CA ARG A 637 20.20 -11.40 -8.13
C ARG A 637 19.18 -11.68 -9.22
N TYR A 638 18.53 -10.62 -9.69
CA TYR A 638 17.52 -10.74 -10.71
C TYR A 638 17.35 -9.48 -11.55
N ALA A 639 16.62 -9.62 -12.65
CA ALA A 639 16.15 -8.49 -13.46
C ALA A 639 14.67 -8.63 -13.79
N VAL A 640 13.96 -7.51 -13.72
CA VAL A 640 12.56 -7.34 -14.14
C VAL A 640 12.49 -6.51 -15.41
N TYR A 641 13.32 -5.46 -15.49
CA TYR A 641 13.47 -4.65 -16.70
C TYR A 641 14.64 -5.14 -17.54
N TRP A 642 14.37 -5.29 -18.84
CA TRP A 642 15.29 -5.82 -19.84
C TRP A 642 15.39 -4.86 -21.00
N ARG A 643 16.57 -4.70 -21.59
CA ARG A 643 16.67 -4.01 -22.87
C ARG A 643 16.30 -4.97 -24.00
N LEU A 644 15.38 -4.56 -24.86
CA LEU A 644 14.93 -5.30 -26.03
C LEU A 644 15.42 -4.60 -27.30
N SER A 645 16.11 -5.36 -28.16
CA SER A 645 16.60 -4.89 -29.45
C SER A 645 16.18 -5.83 -30.58
N ALA A 646 16.05 -5.28 -31.79
CA ALA A 646 15.73 -6.05 -32.98
C ALA A 646 16.97 -6.79 -33.52
N ALA A 647 16.77 -8.01 -34.03
CA ALA A 647 17.81 -8.76 -34.72
C ALA A 647 18.42 -7.94 -35.88
N GLY A 648 19.71 -7.61 -35.78
CA GLY A 648 20.45 -6.83 -36.79
C GLY A 648 20.97 -5.45 -36.35
N GLN A 649 20.58 -4.95 -35.17
CA GLN A 649 21.14 -3.71 -34.60
C GLN A 649 22.41 -3.92 -33.77
N TYR A 650 22.79 -5.17 -33.49
CA TYR A 650 24.09 -5.51 -32.92
C TYR A 650 25.15 -5.55 -34.04
N GLY A 651 25.95 -4.49 -34.15
CA GLY A 651 27.27 -4.57 -34.77
C GLY A 651 28.20 -5.49 -33.96
N PRO A 652 29.30 -6.00 -34.56
CA PRO A 652 30.18 -6.95 -33.89
C PRO A 652 30.71 -6.40 -32.56
N THR A 653 30.63 -7.22 -31.51
CA THR A 653 31.12 -6.93 -30.16
C THR A 653 32.60 -6.54 -30.19
N PRO A 654 33.02 -5.39 -29.62
CA PRO A 654 34.43 -5.09 -29.43
C PRO A 654 35.04 -6.03 -28.37
N GLY A 655 35.99 -6.87 -28.78
CA GLY A 655 37.02 -7.40 -27.89
C GLY A 655 36.71 -8.70 -27.16
N ALA A 656 36.61 -9.82 -27.89
CA ALA A 656 37.13 -11.08 -27.35
C ALA A 656 38.66 -10.96 -27.31
N VAL A 657 39.23 -10.60 -26.15
CA VAL A 657 40.66 -10.73 -25.91
C VAL A 657 40.94 -12.21 -25.71
N THR A 658 41.42 -12.87 -26.76
CA THR A 658 42.01 -14.20 -26.69
C THR A 658 43.32 -14.08 -25.90
N LEU A 659 43.34 -14.57 -24.66
CA LEU A 659 44.59 -14.82 -23.95
C LEU A 659 45.29 -16.02 -24.63
N LYS A 660 46.49 -15.78 -25.15
CA LYS A 660 47.50 -16.82 -25.37
C LYS A 660 48.33 -16.99 -24.11
#